data_AF-A0ABD7XF42-F1
#
_entry.id   AF-A0ABD7XF42-F1
#
_cell.length_a   1.000
_cell.length_b   1.000
_cell.length_c   1.000
_cell.angle_alpha   90.00
_cell.angle_beta   90.00
_cell.angle_gamma   90.00
#
_symmetry.space_group_name_H-M   'P 1'
#
loop_
_entity.id
_entity.type
_entity.pdbx_description
1 polymer ?
#
loop_
_entity_poly.entity_id
_entity_poly.type
_entity_poly.pdbx_seq_one_letter_code
_entity_poly.pdbx_strand_id
1 'polypeptide(L)'
;MKNDNTLSEEGIDTDKGIVGSIFESMLSDTLSEIKNLDNVKIQKIVENIGKYDKKEFLQRLAALRIPFENRDKAVLLDATTTATLNWLSENNWNFNGLSMSYGKFKKVIQQINQLDSKMAIDPLDNPYIDNIQFYGNHKVMPGINFASSYNLQMMIQSIFLSNRTKLSDEKNRYISILLNDNLMVSTDVCKKCQIPNELPSFTREIFIPNKTKLESYMKLVLLVKKLPGIHEISIMKEDVDLEKQKPFSQNQHLFLTKPYLDTGEGVLILDITSVANALSSKIATIISEVYVFEEMWNDIRKSFKRLKHEKIAENNFAIKLLDERKYKEAIFNIANDKLLIAFGIFGGIEENIDYTEKITSRVELIVEKLNKHNIMNNQLFIIIIVHTLGGSVYISLKLSNIYRNIPMAYFNAMELRAISQVETDDIFLPRFMKAKMQLSEPGLLGAFGEGDFIPAIMFSENDLSFYVADDIDYREMNIHIGIEDTSDYYLKAQKKYRECLFYSTFDRNWYTSTKEEFSNRYLVNYTSGQRFQCFIETRNGKIIEVITEKFESSGEIDILFNSFDLVSYWLEQYFSINELSENHVIYLRIEEILEKYYLVDEVNTEEPAINISKTENIIIWNITSPIYQKIGMAKTSSYERKLISELIDTLETSDLDTLDRIFYPEYKKKMTGLLIDDNGKLRVPTHGFQLLKISEYETNQLLDELGEYLKGQGYVYGAIPKKDNLQFCNKIVGFLYSILEREANVFNKNQLLKLLIAQIETLLPVQLRGESSYNNDIALSVQEKDRFFEQLNEDNRNSIATKFLLEYVVASPITGEQNVGKWEIERLLAICSLIIEWAHRSDYFKYNFVDTTMNFLQSNRIGIKKKDFKNVNSAMLASRNLQLANSNLPISENRRYVERVNQLFKSKLDSAFVEAFGYSYEEFNLVIGGLIDTHNNLEKIVWIEEEEELVRKIFNDLDKKIR
;
A
#
# COMPACT_ATOMS: atom_id res chain seq x y z
N MET A 1 54.76 -30.10 7.67
CA MET A 1 54.90 -31.44 7.06
C MET A 1 53.74 -31.62 6.11
N LYS A 2 54.04 -31.89 4.84
CA LYS A 2 53.04 -32.22 3.81
C LYS A 2 52.25 -33.46 4.21
N ASN A 3 50.97 -33.49 3.85
CA ASN A 3 50.41 -34.63 3.14
C ASN A 3 49.27 -34.16 2.25
N ASP A 4 49.49 -34.36 0.95
CA ASP A 4 48.51 -34.34 -0.12
C ASP A 4 47.41 -35.37 0.14
N ASN A 5 46.18 -35.05 -0.25
CA ASN A 5 45.28 -36.01 -0.88
C ASN A 5 44.22 -35.24 -1.67
N THR A 6 44.51 -35.11 -2.96
CA THR A 6 43.54 -34.95 -4.03
C THR A 6 42.54 -36.11 -4.00
N LEU A 7 41.24 -35.79 -3.86
CA LEU A 7 40.16 -36.64 -4.31
C LEU A 7 39.23 -35.81 -5.20
N SER A 8 39.00 -36.38 -6.36
CA SER A 8 38.37 -35.88 -7.57
C SER A 8 36.88 -35.59 -7.43
N GLU A 9 36.44 -34.63 -8.23
CA GLU A 9 35.05 -34.43 -8.67
C GLU A 9 34.48 -35.73 -9.23
N GLU A 10 33.51 -36.33 -8.53
CA GLU A 10 32.49 -37.22 -9.10
C GLU A 10 31.33 -37.39 -8.11
N GLY A 11 30.17 -36.85 -8.48
CA GLY A 11 28.82 -37.30 -8.08
C GLY A 11 28.48 -37.45 -6.59
N ILE A 12 28.01 -36.36 -5.96
CA ILE A 12 27.00 -36.46 -4.90
C ILE A 12 25.88 -35.48 -5.24
N ASP A 13 25.01 -35.90 -6.16
CA ASP A 13 23.73 -35.28 -6.47
C ASP A 13 22.61 -36.27 -6.15
N THR A 14 22.54 -36.69 -4.88
CA THR A 14 21.46 -37.51 -4.30
C THR A 14 21.55 -37.35 -2.79
N ASP A 15 20.59 -36.66 -2.14
CA ASP A 15 20.08 -36.99 -0.78
C ASP A 15 19.25 -35.87 -0.13
N LYS A 16 19.22 -34.62 -0.64
CA LYS A 16 18.42 -33.55 -0.01
C LYS A 16 16.90 -33.81 -0.06
N GLY A 17 16.39 -34.43 -1.12
CA GLY A 17 14.97 -34.81 -1.22
C GLY A 17 14.57 -36.02 -0.36
N ILE A 18 15.53 -36.87 0.01
CA ILE A 18 15.28 -38.06 0.85
C ILE A 18 15.22 -37.65 2.32
N VAL A 19 16.08 -36.72 2.77
CA VAL A 19 16.05 -36.21 4.15
C VAL A 19 14.79 -35.39 4.44
N GLY A 20 14.33 -34.56 3.49
CA GLY A 20 13.08 -33.81 3.61
C GLY A 20 11.84 -34.71 3.68
N SER A 21 11.74 -35.69 2.78
CA SER A 21 10.61 -36.63 2.76
C SER A 21 10.59 -37.58 3.97
N ILE A 22 11.75 -37.99 4.50
CA ILE A 22 11.84 -38.74 5.76
C ILE A 22 11.43 -37.86 6.95
N PHE A 23 11.84 -36.58 6.97
CA PHE A 23 11.46 -35.66 8.04
C PHE A 23 9.95 -35.38 8.03
N GLU A 24 9.35 -35.16 6.85
CA GLU A 24 7.90 -35.01 6.68
C GLU A 24 7.12 -36.28 7.08
N SER A 25 7.62 -37.47 6.71
CA SER A 25 6.99 -38.73 7.13
C SER A 25 7.06 -38.90 8.65
N MET A 26 8.21 -38.63 9.28
CA MET A 26 8.38 -38.72 10.72
C MET A 26 7.53 -37.68 11.46
N LEU A 27 7.40 -36.46 10.93
CA LEU A 27 6.53 -35.41 11.49
C LEU A 27 5.06 -35.80 11.37
N SER A 28 4.65 -36.32 10.21
CA SER A 28 3.29 -36.82 9.96
C SER A 28 2.92 -37.97 10.90
N ASP A 29 3.82 -38.94 11.07
CA ASP A 29 3.65 -40.08 11.96
C ASP A 29 3.53 -39.61 13.42
N THR A 30 4.42 -38.71 13.86
CA THR A 30 4.40 -38.13 15.21
C THR A 30 3.12 -37.31 15.47
N LEU A 31 2.67 -36.49 14.51
CA LEU A 31 1.42 -35.74 14.60
C LEU A 31 0.21 -36.67 14.65
N SER A 32 0.24 -37.81 13.96
CA SER A 32 -0.83 -38.81 13.99
C SER A 32 -0.95 -39.48 15.36
N GLU A 33 0.18 -39.82 16.00
CA GLU A 33 0.22 -40.38 17.35
C GLU A 33 -0.29 -39.39 18.41
N ILE A 34 0.13 -38.12 18.31
CA ILE A 34 -0.37 -37.02 19.14
C ILE A 34 -1.90 -36.91 19.05
N LYS A 35 -2.44 -36.86 17.82
CA LYS A 35 -3.90 -36.78 17.59
C LYS A 35 -4.66 -37.96 18.19
N ASN A 36 -4.10 -39.17 18.14
CA ASN A 36 -4.73 -40.36 18.73
C ASN A 36 -4.79 -40.30 20.26
N LEU A 37 -3.70 -39.88 20.91
CA LEU A 37 -3.66 -39.71 22.37
C LEU A 37 -4.61 -38.61 22.84
N ASP A 38 -4.61 -37.47 22.15
CA ASP A 38 -5.49 -36.36 22.49
C ASP A 38 -6.96 -36.66 22.22
N ASN A 39 -7.30 -37.51 21.24
CA ASN A 39 -8.67 -38.00 21.05
C ASN A 39 -9.21 -38.72 22.30
N VAL A 40 -8.38 -39.51 22.99
CA VAL A 40 -8.77 -40.17 24.24
C VAL A 40 -8.92 -39.15 25.38
N LYS A 41 -8.00 -38.17 25.46
CA LYS A 41 -8.07 -37.12 26.48
C LYS A 41 -9.33 -36.26 26.31
N ILE A 42 -9.65 -35.85 25.08
CA ILE A 42 -10.80 -34.99 24.79
C ILE A 42 -12.13 -35.72 25.02
N GLN A 43 -12.23 -37.02 24.72
CA GLN A 43 -13.39 -37.83 25.07
C GLN A 43 -13.64 -37.85 26.59
N LYS A 44 -12.59 -38.06 27.40
CA LYS A 44 -12.70 -37.99 28.87
C LYS A 44 -13.14 -36.61 29.35
N ILE A 45 -12.68 -35.54 28.71
CA ILE A 45 -13.13 -34.18 29.03
C ILE A 45 -14.63 -34.03 28.72
N VAL A 46 -15.07 -34.51 27.55
CA VAL A 46 -16.48 -34.44 27.10
C VAL A 46 -17.41 -35.31 27.97
N GLU A 47 -16.98 -36.50 28.38
CA GLU A 47 -17.73 -37.33 29.35
C GLU A 47 -17.90 -36.62 30.69
N ASN A 48 -16.83 -35.97 31.18
CA ASN A 48 -16.86 -35.23 32.45
C ASN A 48 -17.79 -34.01 32.41
N ILE A 49 -17.98 -33.38 31.24
CA ILE A 49 -18.95 -32.29 31.05
C ILE A 49 -20.37 -32.80 30.82
N GLY A 50 -20.58 -34.09 30.54
CA GLY A 50 -21.89 -34.70 30.24
C GLY A 50 -22.97 -34.53 31.32
N LYS A 51 -22.60 -34.13 32.54
CA LYS A 51 -23.53 -33.79 33.64
C LYS A 51 -24.02 -32.33 33.66
N TYR A 52 -23.38 -31.45 32.90
CA TYR A 52 -23.72 -30.02 32.85
C TYR A 52 -24.66 -29.72 31.67
N ASP A 53 -25.13 -28.48 31.55
CA ASP A 53 -25.89 -28.00 30.39
C ASP A 53 -24.96 -27.85 29.17
N LYS A 54 -25.28 -28.56 28.08
CA LYS A 54 -24.43 -28.66 26.87
C LYS A 54 -24.63 -27.43 25.99
N LYS A 55 -25.84 -26.87 25.99
CA LYS A 55 -26.13 -25.61 25.28
C LYS A 55 -25.33 -24.49 25.92
N GLU A 56 -25.34 -24.38 27.26
CA GLU A 56 -24.53 -23.40 27.99
C GLU A 56 -23.03 -23.59 27.72
N PHE A 57 -22.56 -24.84 27.69
CA PHE A 57 -21.15 -25.14 27.41
C PHE A 57 -20.73 -24.78 25.98
N LEU A 58 -21.49 -25.20 24.96
CA LEU A 58 -21.24 -24.83 23.56
C LEU A 58 -21.31 -23.32 23.35
N GLN A 59 -22.26 -22.64 24.01
CA GLN A 59 -22.36 -21.18 23.96
C GLN A 59 -21.11 -20.50 24.53
N ARG A 60 -20.53 -21.03 25.62
CA ARG A 60 -19.27 -20.52 26.17
C ARG A 60 -18.09 -20.78 25.24
N LEU A 61 -18.02 -21.96 24.60
CA LEU A 61 -16.97 -22.25 23.62
C LEU A 61 -17.05 -21.33 22.40
N ALA A 62 -18.24 -21.14 21.84
CA ALA A 62 -18.45 -20.20 20.74
C ALA A 62 -18.07 -18.76 21.14
N ALA A 63 -18.41 -18.34 22.35
CA ALA A 63 -18.02 -17.04 22.88
C ALA A 63 -16.50 -16.86 23.04
N LEU A 64 -15.72 -17.95 23.18
CA LEU A 64 -14.26 -17.89 23.19
C LEU A 64 -13.64 -17.65 21.81
N ARG A 65 -14.40 -17.74 20.71
CA ARG A 65 -13.91 -17.41 19.35
C ARG A 65 -13.93 -15.90 19.04
N ILE A 66 -14.58 -15.11 19.90
CA ILE A 66 -14.77 -13.66 19.72
C ILE A 66 -13.58 -12.79 20.18
N PRO A 67 -12.81 -13.12 21.24
CA PRO A 67 -11.60 -12.36 21.59
C PRO A 67 -10.51 -12.49 20.52
N PHE A 68 -9.77 -11.40 20.29
CA PHE A 68 -8.64 -11.38 19.35
C PHE A 68 -7.58 -12.42 19.70
N GLU A 69 -7.29 -12.60 21.00
CA GLU A 69 -6.31 -13.53 21.54
C GLU A 69 -6.57 -14.99 21.12
N ASN A 70 -7.82 -15.32 20.78
CA ASN A 70 -8.24 -16.65 20.42
C ASN A 70 -8.38 -16.89 18.92
N ARG A 71 -8.00 -15.92 18.06
CA ARG A 71 -8.20 -15.99 16.61
C ARG A 71 -7.61 -17.25 15.97
N ASP A 72 -6.42 -17.68 16.40
CA ASP A 72 -5.71 -18.85 15.84
C ASP A 72 -6.02 -20.17 16.59
N LYS A 73 -6.89 -20.15 17.61
CA LYS A 73 -7.10 -21.30 18.52
C LYS A 73 -8.13 -22.31 18.02
N ALA A 74 -8.46 -22.24 16.73
CA ALA A 74 -9.44 -23.08 16.06
C ALA A 74 -9.16 -24.58 16.29
N VAL A 75 -7.91 -25.03 16.19
CA VAL A 75 -7.52 -26.45 16.38
C VAL A 75 -8.11 -27.07 17.65
N LEU A 76 -8.02 -26.38 18.79
CA LEU A 76 -8.54 -26.89 20.08
C LEU A 76 -10.04 -26.63 20.25
N LEU A 77 -10.51 -25.45 19.83
CA LEU A 77 -11.91 -25.07 19.95
C LEU A 77 -12.82 -25.92 19.04
N ASP A 78 -12.37 -26.21 17.82
CA ASP A 78 -13.05 -27.04 16.83
C ASP A 78 -13.13 -28.49 17.30
N ALA A 79 -12.00 -29.04 17.77
CA ALA A 79 -11.96 -30.38 18.33
C ALA A 79 -12.93 -30.55 19.50
N THR A 80 -12.95 -29.58 20.42
CA THR A 80 -13.84 -29.62 21.58
C THR A 80 -15.31 -29.48 21.17
N THR A 81 -15.60 -28.62 20.18
CA THR A 81 -16.95 -28.43 19.65
C THR A 81 -17.46 -29.71 18.98
N THR A 82 -16.67 -30.30 18.09
CA THR A 82 -17.00 -31.57 17.41
C THR A 82 -17.16 -32.72 18.40
N ALA A 83 -16.26 -32.87 19.36
CA ALA A 83 -16.39 -33.93 20.37
C ALA A 83 -17.67 -33.77 21.20
N THR A 84 -18.08 -32.53 21.50
CA THR A 84 -19.35 -32.24 22.19
C THR A 84 -20.57 -32.54 21.32
N LEU A 85 -20.52 -32.23 20.02
CA LEU A 85 -21.60 -32.57 19.07
C LEU A 85 -21.76 -34.08 18.89
N ASN A 86 -20.66 -34.82 18.77
CA ASN A 86 -20.67 -36.29 18.71
C ASN A 86 -21.32 -36.88 19.97
N TRP A 87 -20.97 -36.36 21.14
CA TRP A 87 -21.59 -36.79 22.40
C TRP A 87 -23.09 -36.48 22.42
N LEU A 88 -23.53 -35.32 21.91
CA LEU A 88 -24.95 -34.98 21.82
C LEU A 88 -25.71 -35.95 20.91
N SER A 89 -25.16 -36.28 19.74
CA SER A 89 -25.71 -37.28 18.81
C SER A 89 -25.89 -38.64 19.50
N GLU A 90 -24.87 -39.13 20.21
CA GLU A 90 -24.92 -40.39 20.96
C GLU A 90 -25.94 -40.38 22.11
N ASN A 91 -26.33 -39.20 22.59
CA ASN A 91 -27.22 -39.01 23.74
C ASN A 91 -28.56 -38.38 23.35
N ASN A 92 -29.07 -38.69 22.14
CA ASN A 92 -30.38 -38.24 21.65
C ASN A 92 -30.58 -36.71 21.72
N TRP A 93 -29.52 -35.94 21.46
CA TRP A 93 -29.52 -34.49 21.51
C TRP A 93 -29.99 -33.91 22.87
N ASN A 94 -29.62 -34.57 23.98
CA ASN A 94 -29.97 -34.13 25.32
C ASN A 94 -29.11 -32.93 25.79
N PHE A 95 -29.68 -31.73 25.73
CA PHE A 95 -29.05 -30.50 26.21
C PHE A 95 -29.11 -30.31 27.73
N ASN A 96 -30.02 -31.00 28.42
CA ASN A 96 -30.31 -30.77 29.84
C ASN A 96 -29.13 -31.16 30.75
N GLY A 97 -28.94 -30.38 31.82
CA GLY A 97 -27.96 -30.67 32.86
C GLY A 97 -27.81 -29.54 33.87
N LEU A 98 -26.83 -29.65 34.75
CA LEU A 98 -26.52 -28.62 35.76
C LEU A 98 -25.82 -27.41 35.13
N SER A 99 -26.14 -26.19 35.57
CA SER A 99 -25.36 -25.02 35.12
C SER A 99 -23.90 -25.11 35.59
N MET A 100 -22.98 -24.70 34.71
CA MET A 100 -21.54 -24.78 34.98
C MET A 100 -21.01 -23.47 35.56
N SER A 101 -20.47 -23.47 36.78
CA SER A 101 -19.82 -22.26 37.33
C SER A 101 -18.61 -21.81 36.48
N TYR A 102 -18.33 -20.50 36.44
CA TYR A 102 -17.17 -19.93 35.73
C TYR A 102 -15.84 -20.59 36.13
N GLY A 103 -15.61 -20.83 37.43
CA GLY A 103 -14.39 -21.49 37.91
C GLY A 103 -14.22 -22.92 37.41
N LYS A 104 -15.33 -23.68 37.27
CA LYS A 104 -15.30 -25.03 36.67
C LYS A 104 -15.00 -24.96 35.17
N PHE A 105 -15.63 -24.03 34.45
CA PHE A 105 -15.36 -23.83 33.03
C PHE A 105 -13.88 -23.51 32.79
N LYS A 106 -13.29 -22.61 33.59
CA LYS A 106 -11.86 -22.30 33.53
C LYS A 106 -10.98 -23.55 33.68
N LYS A 107 -11.31 -24.44 34.62
CA LYS A 107 -10.58 -25.71 34.80
C LYS A 107 -10.69 -26.63 33.59
N VAL A 108 -11.85 -26.68 32.93
CA VAL A 108 -12.04 -27.48 31.70
C VAL A 108 -11.17 -26.92 30.57
N ILE A 109 -11.18 -25.61 30.34
CA ILE A 109 -10.32 -24.99 29.31
C ILE A 109 -8.82 -25.20 29.63
N GLN A 110 -8.43 -25.16 30.91
CA GLN A 110 -7.06 -25.49 31.31
C GLN A 110 -6.67 -26.94 30.97
N GLN A 111 -7.60 -27.90 31.07
CA GLN A 111 -7.36 -29.28 30.62
C GLN A 111 -7.23 -29.36 29.09
N ILE A 112 -8.00 -28.56 28.35
CA ILE A 112 -7.89 -28.47 26.89
C ILE A 112 -6.53 -27.86 26.48
N ASN A 113 -6.04 -26.85 27.20
CA ASN A 113 -4.69 -26.29 26.99
C ASN A 113 -3.54 -27.27 27.34
N GLN A 114 -3.83 -28.44 27.92
CA GLN A 114 -2.85 -29.51 28.16
C GLN A 114 -2.82 -30.56 27.04
N LEU A 115 -3.65 -30.41 26.00
CA LEU A 115 -3.58 -31.25 24.81
C LEU A 115 -2.32 -30.91 24.01
N ASP A 116 -1.67 -31.92 23.48
CA ASP A 116 -0.41 -31.80 22.75
C ASP A 116 -0.65 -31.23 21.33
N SER A 117 -1.85 -31.38 20.80
CA SER A 117 -2.35 -30.83 19.53
C SER A 117 -2.30 -29.30 19.47
N LYS A 118 -2.11 -28.61 20.61
CA LYS A 118 -1.84 -27.17 20.63
C LYS A 118 -0.52 -26.80 19.93
N MET A 119 0.40 -27.76 19.77
CA MET A 119 1.64 -27.57 19.00
C MET A 119 1.40 -27.35 17.51
N ALA A 120 0.23 -27.75 16.99
CA ALA A 120 -0.20 -27.51 15.61
C ALA A 120 -0.97 -26.19 15.43
N ILE A 121 -0.95 -25.32 16.45
CA ILE A 121 -1.45 -23.95 16.34
C ILE A 121 -0.28 -23.06 15.92
N ASP A 122 -0.47 -22.40 14.78
CA ASP A 122 0.42 -21.38 14.21
C ASP A 122 -0.30 -20.02 14.15
N PRO A 123 0.44 -18.90 14.03
CA PRO A 123 -0.16 -17.59 13.79
C PRO A 123 -0.99 -17.57 12.50
N LEU A 124 -2.10 -16.83 12.49
CA LEU A 124 -2.95 -16.68 11.32
C LEU A 124 -2.41 -15.71 10.27
N ASP A 125 -2.58 -16.10 9.00
CA ASP A 125 -2.37 -15.21 7.84
C ASP A 125 -3.49 -14.20 7.60
N ASN A 126 -4.73 -14.57 7.94
CA ASN A 126 -5.89 -13.76 7.60
C ASN A 126 -6.03 -12.54 8.52
N PRO A 127 -6.58 -11.42 8.02
CA PRO A 127 -6.93 -10.30 8.87
C PRO A 127 -7.99 -10.72 9.91
N TYR A 128 -7.92 -10.14 11.11
CA TYR A 128 -8.87 -10.50 12.18
C TYR A 128 -10.33 -10.20 11.83
N ILE A 129 -10.57 -9.08 11.13
CA ILE A 129 -11.86 -8.73 10.54
C ILE A 129 -11.61 -8.37 9.09
N ASP A 130 -12.49 -8.85 8.21
CA ASP A 130 -12.49 -8.52 6.79
C ASP A 130 -13.83 -7.92 6.37
N ASN A 131 -13.85 -7.24 5.23
CA ASN A 131 -15.02 -6.56 4.69
C ASN A 131 -15.59 -7.30 3.48
N ILE A 132 -16.92 -7.43 3.44
CA ILE A 132 -17.67 -7.96 2.30
C ILE A 132 -18.67 -6.93 1.82
N GLN A 133 -18.63 -6.64 0.53
CA GLN A 133 -19.49 -5.67 -0.15
C GLN A 133 -20.71 -6.37 -0.74
N PHE A 134 -21.88 -6.10 -0.17
CA PHE A 134 -23.16 -6.60 -0.66
C PHE A 134 -24.30 -5.71 -0.16
N TYR A 135 -24.82 -4.84 -1.02
CA TYR A 135 -25.84 -3.82 -0.65
C TYR A 135 -25.48 -3.04 0.64
N GLY A 136 -24.19 -2.77 0.81
CA GLY A 136 -23.60 -2.24 2.04
C GLY A 136 -22.23 -2.85 2.30
N ASN A 137 -21.60 -2.46 3.40
CA ASN A 137 -20.30 -3.00 3.84
C ASN A 137 -20.51 -3.84 5.11
N HIS A 138 -20.35 -5.15 4.97
CA HIS A 138 -20.47 -6.11 6.04
C HIS A 138 -19.11 -6.51 6.59
N LYS A 139 -19.06 -6.86 7.87
CA LYS A 139 -17.84 -7.31 8.54
C LYS A 139 -17.95 -8.81 8.84
N VAL A 140 -16.88 -9.53 8.55
CA VAL A 140 -16.75 -10.96 8.83
C VAL A 140 -15.43 -11.26 9.53
N MET A 141 -15.38 -12.38 10.25
CA MET A 141 -14.15 -12.89 10.86
C MET A 141 -13.73 -14.13 10.03
N PRO A 142 -12.59 -14.13 9.33
CA PRO A 142 -12.20 -15.28 8.50
C PRO A 142 -11.61 -16.45 9.31
N GLY A 143 -10.98 -16.18 10.46
CA GLY A 143 -10.30 -17.20 11.27
C GLY A 143 -9.20 -17.93 10.48
N ILE A 144 -9.09 -19.24 10.67
CA ILE A 144 -8.15 -20.12 9.92
C ILE A 144 -8.58 -20.41 8.48
N ASN A 145 -9.76 -19.97 8.05
CA ASN A 145 -10.26 -20.26 6.70
C ASN A 145 -9.62 -19.32 5.68
N PHE A 146 -8.47 -19.76 5.14
CA PHE A 146 -7.69 -19.04 4.13
C PHE A 146 -8.55 -18.55 2.96
N ALA A 147 -8.42 -17.26 2.62
CA ALA A 147 -9.10 -16.60 1.51
C ALA A 147 -10.65 -16.73 1.47
N SER A 148 -11.31 -17.16 2.56
CA SER A 148 -12.76 -17.38 2.60
C SER A 148 -13.57 -16.12 2.30
N SER A 149 -13.21 -14.98 2.89
CA SER A 149 -13.82 -13.67 2.61
C SER A 149 -13.64 -13.26 1.14
N TYR A 150 -12.43 -13.44 0.59
CA TYR A 150 -12.13 -13.13 -0.81
C TYR A 150 -12.96 -14.01 -1.76
N ASN A 151 -13.03 -15.32 -1.50
CA ASN A 151 -13.82 -16.26 -2.29
C ASN A 151 -15.31 -15.87 -2.31
N LEU A 152 -15.88 -15.55 -1.15
CA LEU A 152 -17.26 -15.07 -1.05
C LEU A 152 -17.46 -13.77 -1.81
N GLN A 153 -16.54 -12.81 -1.69
CA GLN A 153 -16.61 -11.53 -2.41
C GLN A 153 -16.62 -11.72 -3.93
N MET A 154 -15.79 -12.65 -4.45
CA MET A 154 -15.75 -12.97 -5.88
C MET A 154 -17.06 -13.61 -6.34
N MET A 155 -17.64 -14.53 -5.56
CA MET A 155 -18.95 -15.12 -5.87
C MET A 155 -20.06 -14.07 -5.90
N ILE A 156 -20.09 -13.16 -4.93
CA ILE A 156 -21.04 -12.05 -4.88
C ILE A 156 -20.88 -11.15 -6.11
N GLN A 157 -19.65 -10.80 -6.46
CA GLN A 157 -19.36 -9.99 -7.65
C GLN A 157 -19.83 -10.68 -8.92
N SER A 158 -19.53 -11.98 -9.09
CA SER A 158 -20.00 -12.76 -10.25
C SER A 158 -21.53 -12.75 -10.37
N ILE A 159 -22.27 -12.84 -9.27
CA ILE A 159 -23.74 -12.89 -9.28
C ILE A 159 -24.38 -11.52 -9.50
N PHE A 160 -23.96 -10.51 -8.73
CA PHE A 160 -24.71 -9.25 -8.59
C PHE A 160 -24.07 -8.05 -9.30
N LEU A 161 -22.75 -8.07 -9.52
CA LEU A 161 -22.01 -6.92 -10.05
C LEU A 161 -21.48 -7.18 -11.46
N SER A 162 -21.40 -8.45 -11.88
CA SER A 162 -21.05 -8.83 -13.23
C SER A 162 -22.30 -9.12 -14.07
N ASN A 163 -22.34 -8.63 -15.30
CA ASN A 163 -23.39 -9.01 -16.28
C ASN A 163 -23.19 -10.43 -16.84
N ARG A 164 -22.24 -11.21 -16.30
CA ARG A 164 -21.81 -12.51 -16.85
C ARG A 164 -22.72 -13.66 -16.40
N THR A 165 -23.35 -13.53 -15.24
CA THR A 165 -24.23 -14.57 -14.68
C THR A 165 -25.68 -14.13 -14.81
N LYS A 166 -26.51 -14.97 -15.46
CA LYS A 166 -27.96 -14.76 -15.53
C LYS A 166 -28.67 -15.83 -14.71
N LEU A 167 -28.87 -15.54 -13.44
CA LEU A 167 -29.74 -16.34 -12.57
C LEU A 167 -31.20 -15.87 -12.70
N SER A 168 -32.15 -16.74 -12.36
CA SER A 168 -33.55 -16.34 -12.25
C SER A 168 -33.76 -15.40 -11.06
N ASP A 169 -34.78 -14.53 -11.13
CA ASP A 169 -35.13 -13.61 -10.05
C ASP A 169 -35.36 -14.34 -8.72
N GLU A 170 -35.95 -15.53 -8.77
CA GLU A 170 -36.14 -16.40 -7.60
C GLU A 170 -34.81 -16.81 -6.95
N LYS A 171 -33.84 -17.26 -7.76
CA LYS A 171 -32.50 -17.63 -7.26
C LYS A 171 -31.76 -16.40 -6.72
N ASN A 172 -31.83 -15.27 -7.41
CA ASN A 172 -31.23 -14.01 -6.95
C ASN A 172 -31.83 -13.57 -5.61
N ARG A 173 -33.15 -13.65 -5.45
CA ARG A 173 -33.84 -13.34 -4.20
C ARG A 173 -33.44 -14.30 -3.09
N TYR A 174 -33.38 -15.60 -3.37
CA TYR A 174 -32.94 -16.61 -2.40
C TYR A 174 -31.51 -16.33 -1.91
N ILE A 175 -30.55 -16.13 -2.84
CA ILE A 175 -29.15 -15.82 -2.49
C ILE A 175 -29.08 -14.50 -1.72
N SER A 176 -29.88 -13.50 -2.07
CA SER A 176 -29.88 -12.21 -1.37
C SER A 176 -30.35 -12.35 0.08
N ILE A 177 -31.39 -13.15 0.35
CA ILE A 177 -31.85 -13.44 1.71
C ILE A 177 -30.77 -14.20 2.48
N LEU A 178 -30.18 -15.22 1.86
CA LEU A 178 -29.09 -16.01 2.44
C LEU A 178 -27.91 -15.13 2.85
N LEU A 179 -27.41 -14.28 1.94
CA LEU A 179 -26.29 -13.38 2.21
C LEU A 179 -26.64 -12.34 3.28
N ASN A 180 -27.77 -11.64 3.14
CA ASN A 180 -28.11 -10.54 4.02
C ASN A 180 -28.31 -11.00 5.47
N ASP A 181 -29.08 -12.06 5.71
CA ASP A 181 -29.35 -12.57 7.06
C ASP A 181 -28.05 -12.96 7.79
N ASN A 182 -27.13 -13.62 7.08
CA ASN A 182 -25.87 -14.12 7.65
C ASN A 182 -24.81 -13.02 7.83
N LEU A 183 -24.65 -12.15 6.82
CA LEU A 183 -23.69 -11.05 6.89
C LEU A 183 -24.09 -9.99 7.92
N MET A 184 -25.40 -9.76 8.13
CA MET A 184 -25.88 -8.90 9.22
C MET A 184 -25.52 -9.46 10.58
N VAL A 185 -25.75 -10.77 10.83
CA VAL A 185 -25.35 -11.41 12.09
C VAL A 185 -23.85 -11.30 12.32
N SER A 186 -23.04 -11.60 11.31
CA SER A 186 -21.58 -11.48 11.42
C SER A 186 -21.16 -10.04 11.75
N THR A 187 -21.77 -9.06 11.08
CA THR A 187 -21.50 -7.63 11.30
C THR A 187 -21.87 -7.19 12.72
N ASP A 188 -23.00 -7.64 13.25
CA ASP A 188 -23.46 -7.29 14.60
C ASP A 188 -22.56 -7.87 15.70
N VAL A 189 -22.03 -9.07 15.49
CA VAL A 189 -20.99 -9.64 16.37
C VAL A 189 -19.73 -8.78 16.27
N CYS A 190 -19.20 -8.56 15.07
CA CYS A 190 -17.99 -7.78 14.82
C CYS A 190 -18.04 -6.37 15.42
N LYS A 191 -19.17 -5.67 15.32
CA LYS A 191 -19.36 -4.31 15.88
C LYS A 191 -19.21 -4.25 17.40
N LYS A 192 -19.49 -5.35 18.10
CA LYS A 192 -19.42 -5.45 19.56
C LYS A 192 -18.11 -6.10 20.04
N CYS A 193 -17.27 -6.56 19.10
CA CYS A 193 -15.90 -6.95 19.36
C CYS A 193 -15.03 -5.71 19.58
N GLN A 194 -14.29 -5.65 20.68
CA GLN A 194 -13.24 -4.64 20.86
C GLN A 194 -11.96 -5.20 20.24
N ILE A 195 -11.43 -4.54 19.21
CA ILE A 195 -10.07 -4.78 18.74
C ILE A 195 -9.13 -4.00 19.67
N PRO A 196 -8.15 -4.66 20.31
CA PRO A 196 -7.19 -3.96 21.15
C PRO A 196 -6.32 -3.02 20.28
N ASN A 197 -5.93 -1.87 20.83
CA ASN A 197 -5.09 -0.89 20.12
C ASN A 197 -3.68 -1.44 19.84
N GLU A 198 -3.17 -2.28 20.75
CA GLU A 198 -1.93 -3.04 20.59
C GLU A 198 -2.30 -4.52 20.48
N LEU A 199 -1.77 -5.19 19.46
CA LEU A 199 -2.07 -6.60 19.24
C LEU A 199 -1.30 -7.45 20.26
N PRO A 200 -1.98 -8.33 21.02
CA PRO A 200 -1.32 -9.21 21.97
C PRO A 200 -0.41 -10.21 21.23
N SER A 201 0.74 -10.52 21.84
CA SER A 201 1.67 -11.53 21.30
C SER A 201 0.99 -12.88 21.12
N PHE A 202 1.41 -13.60 20.08
CA PHE A 202 0.94 -14.96 19.82
C PHE A 202 1.23 -15.88 21.01
N THR A 203 0.22 -16.66 21.40
CA THR A 203 0.36 -17.76 22.35
C THR A 203 -0.34 -18.99 21.79
N ARG A 204 -0.01 -20.19 22.25
CA ARG A 204 -0.73 -21.42 21.83
C ARG A 204 -1.88 -21.80 22.75
N GLU A 205 -2.08 -21.06 23.84
CA GLU A 205 -3.11 -21.35 24.84
C GLU A 205 -4.39 -20.58 24.55
N ILE A 206 -5.54 -21.21 24.85
CA ILE A 206 -6.83 -20.53 24.80
C ILE A 206 -6.88 -19.48 25.91
N PHE A 207 -7.07 -18.23 25.52
CA PHE A 207 -7.35 -17.11 26.41
C PHE A 207 -8.78 -17.19 26.95
N ILE A 208 -8.94 -16.93 28.25
CA ILE A 208 -10.24 -16.98 28.93
C ILE A 208 -10.55 -15.58 29.46
N PRO A 209 -11.53 -14.85 28.87
CA PRO A 209 -11.90 -13.54 29.35
C PRO A 209 -12.52 -13.61 30.75
N ASN A 210 -12.53 -12.48 31.45
CA ASN A 210 -13.20 -12.38 32.75
C ASN A 210 -14.71 -12.70 32.62
N LYS A 211 -15.35 -13.02 33.76
CA LYS A 211 -16.74 -13.49 33.79
C LYS A 211 -17.71 -12.54 33.05
N THR A 212 -17.62 -11.24 33.33
CA THR A 212 -18.52 -10.23 32.73
C THR A 212 -18.35 -10.14 31.21
N LYS A 213 -17.10 -10.16 30.72
CA LYS A 213 -16.79 -10.11 29.29
C LYS A 213 -17.23 -11.40 28.58
N LEU A 214 -17.01 -12.56 29.19
CA LEU A 214 -17.50 -13.85 28.67
C LEU A 214 -19.04 -13.87 28.56
N GLU A 215 -19.74 -13.43 29.60
CA GLU A 215 -21.21 -13.34 29.59
C GLU A 215 -21.74 -12.37 28.52
N SER A 216 -20.99 -11.30 28.22
CA SER A 216 -21.33 -10.39 27.13
C SER A 216 -21.21 -11.05 25.76
N TYR A 217 -20.14 -11.83 25.53
CA TYR A 217 -19.92 -12.58 24.29
C TYR A 217 -20.90 -13.72 24.10
N MET A 218 -21.27 -14.41 25.18
CA MET A 218 -22.32 -15.44 25.14
C MET A 218 -23.64 -14.90 24.58
N LYS A 219 -24.00 -13.65 24.89
CA LYS A 219 -25.22 -13.02 24.35
C LYS A 219 -25.13 -12.72 22.85
N LEU A 220 -23.92 -12.57 22.30
CA LEU A 220 -23.73 -12.28 20.87
C LEU A 220 -23.88 -13.52 20.00
N VAL A 221 -23.50 -14.68 20.52
CA VAL A 221 -23.55 -15.96 19.79
C VAL A 221 -24.90 -16.67 19.88
N LEU A 222 -25.90 -16.08 20.55
CA LEU A 222 -27.24 -16.65 20.68
C LEU A 222 -28.29 -15.77 19.99
N LEU A 223 -28.89 -16.29 18.94
CA LEU A 223 -29.94 -15.62 18.17
C LEU A 223 -31.31 -16.07 18.67
N VAL A 224 -32.10 -15.10 19.14
CA VAL A 224 -33.48 -15.36 19.63
C VAL A 224 -34.45 -15.61 18.48
N LYS A 225 -34.19 -15.07 17.29
CA LYS A 225 -35.06 -15.20 16.11
C LYS A 225 -34.42 -16.13 15.07
N LYS A 226 -35.20 -17.09 14.59
CA LYS A 226 -34.83 -17.90 13.42
C LYS A 226 -35.06 -17.08 12.16
N LEU A 227 -33.98 -16.75 11.45
CA LEU A 227 -34.02 -16.09 10.15
C LEU A 227 -33.96 -17.14 9.03
N PRO A 228 -34.69 -16.96 7.91
CA PRO A 228 -34.71 -17.94 6.81
C PRO A 228 -33.31 -18.26 6.26
N GLY A 229 -32.47 -17.25 6.02
CA GLY A 229 -31.13 -17.46 5.48
C GLY A 229 -30.19 -18.19 6.44
N ILE A 230 -30.43 -18.12 7.76
CA ILE A 230 -29.63 -18.83 8.77
C ILE A 230 -30.00 -20.32 8.79
N HIS A 231 -31.29 -20.64 8.62
CA HIS A 231 -31.76 -22.02 8.62
C HIS A 231 -31.14 -22.87 7.50
N GLU A 232 -30.88 -22.26 6.34
CA GLU A 232 -30.29 -22.90 5.15
C GLU A 232 -28.87 -23.46 5.34
N ILE A 233 -28.14 -22.95 6.34
CA ILE A 233 -26.79 -23.39 6.71
C ILE A 233 -26.70 -23.69 8.22
N SER A 234 -27.81 -24.17 8.80
CA SER A 234 -27.84 -24.71 10.16
C SER A 234 -27.60 -26.23 10.15
N ILE A 235 -26.97 -26.74 11.20
CA ILE A 235 -26.84 -28.17 11.48
C ILE A 235 -28.22 -28.74 11.77
N MET A 236 -28.60 -29.75 11.00
CA MET A 236 -29.75 -30.60 11.25
C MET A 236 -29.31 -31.82 12.06
N LYS A 237 -30.25 -32.46 12.76
CA LYS A 237 -29.92 -33.62 13.62
C LYS A 237 -29.33 -34.76 12.81
N GLU A 238 -29.90 -34.97 11.62
CA GLU A 238 -29.53 -36.00 10.68
C GLU A 238 -28.10 -35.81 10.13
N ASP A 239 -27.58 -34.58 10.12
CA ASP A 239 -26.24 -34.29 9.59
C ASP A 239 -25.12 -34.90 10.45
N VAL A 240 -25.30 -34.95 11.77
CA VAL A 240 -24.28 -35.46 12.71
C VAL A 240 -24.31 -36.99 12.80
N ASP A 241 -25.48 -37.59 12.61
CA ASP A 241 -25.69 -39.04 12.75
C ASP A 241 -25.15 -39.84 11.54
N LEU A 242 -24.93 -39.19 10.39
CA LEU A 242 -24.46 -39.82 9.16
C LEU A 242 -22.94 -40.12 9.15
N GLU A 243 -22.12 -39.32 9.82
CA GLU A 243 -20.66 -39.51 9.91
C GLU A 243 -20.11 -39.02 11.25
N LYS A 244 -19.64 -39.95 12.11
CA LYS A 244 -18.90 -39.57 13.32
C LYS A 244 -17.61 -38.83 12.96
N GLN A 245 -17.60 -37.52 13.18
CA GLN A 245 -16.47 -36.67 12.84
C GLN A 245 -15.31 -36.86 13.80
N LYS A 246 -14.08 -36.84 13.28
CA LYS A 246 -12.87 -36.92 14.10
C LYS A 246 -12.50 -35.55 14.67
N PRO A 247 -12.42 -35.37 16.00
CA PRO A 247 -12.14 -34.06 16.63
C PRO A 247 -10.88 -33.34 16.14
N PHE A 248 -9.79 -34.03 15.81
CA PHE A 248 -8.55 -33.36 15.34
C PHE A 248 -8.34 -33.41 13.83
N SER A 249 -9.44 -33.47 13.07
CA SER A 249 -9.43 -33.44 11.60
C SER A 249 -9.90 -32.07 11.11
N GLN A 250 -8.95 -31.16 10.90
CA GLN A 250 -9.19 -29.72 10.68
C GLN A 250 -10.15 -29.40 9.52
N ASN A 251 -10.27 -30.28 8.52
CA ASN A 251 -11.13 -30.04 7.34
C ASN A 251 -12.46 -30.81 7.37
N GLN A 252 -12.78 -31.49 8.47
CA GLN A 252 -13.96 -32.37 8.56
C GLN A 252 -15.01 -31.91 9.56
N HIS A 253 -14.89 -30.69 10.08
CA HIS A 253 -15.84 -30.15 11.04
C HIS A 253 -17.13 -29.67 10.36
N LEU A 254 -18.29 -30.19 10.80
CA LEU A 254 -19.60 -29.87 10.18
C LEU A 254 -19.89 -28.37 10.18
N PHE A 255 -19.50 -27.68 11.26
CA PHE A 255 -19.78 -26.25 11.42
C PHE A 255 -18.97 -25.34 10.50
N LEU A 256 -17.98 -25.86 9.77
CA LEU A 256 -17.28 -25.09 8.72
C LEU A 256 -18.19 -24.77 7.52
N THR A 257 -19.17 -25.63 7.24
CA THR A 257 -20.19 -25.42 6.20
C THR A 257 -21.58 -25.13 6.77
N LYS A 258 -21.80 -25.45 8.06
CA LYS A 258 -23.06 -25.21 8.77
C LYS A 258 -22.82 -24.59 10.16
N PRO A 259 -22.50 -23.29 10.28
CA PRO A 259 -21.99 -22.69 11.51
C PRO A 259 -23.00 -22.55 12.64
N TYR A 260 -24.27 -22.91 12.42
CA TYR A 260 -25.36 -22.69 13.36
C TYR A 260 -25.95 -24.00 13.89
N LEU A 261 -26.41 -23.99 15.13
CA LEU A 261 -27.15 -25.08 15.74
C LEU A 261 -28.52 -24.61 16.26
N ASP A 262 -29.58 -25.27 15.80
CA ASP A 262 -30.93 -25.04 16.32
C ASP A 262 -31.12 -25.74 17.68
N THR A 263 -31.39 -24.97 18.72
CA THR A 263 -31.59 -25.47 20.09
C THR A 263 -33.07 -25.55 20.49
N GLY A 264 -34.00 -25.29 19.56
CA GLY A 264 -35.44 -25.21 19.82
C GLY A 264 -35.89 -23.85 20.36
N GLU A 265 -35.18 -23.27 21.32
CA GLU A 265 -35.46 -21.95 21.91
C GLU A 265 -34.82 -20.77 21.14
N GLY A 266 -33.93 -21.08 20.20
CA GLY A 266 -33.13 -20.12 19.44
C GLY A 266 -32.01 -20.81 18.66
N VAL A 267 -31.23 -20.04 17.93
CA VAL A 267 -30.11 -20.52 17.11
C VAL A 267 -28.80 -20.12 17.75
N LEU A 268 -27.95 -21.10 18.05
CA LEU A 268 -26.61 -20.89 18.56
C LEU A 268 -25.62 -20.80 17.39
N ILE A 269 -24.79 -19.77 17.36
CA ILE A 269 -23.65 -19.66 16.46
C ILE A 269 -22.51 -20.46 17.08
N LEU A 270 -22.13 -21.58 16.47
CA LEU A 270 -21.04 -22.44 16.98
C LEU A 270 -19.67 -21.87 16.61
N ASP A 271 -19.57 -21.38 15.36
CA ASP A 271 -18.36 -20.76 14.84
C ASP A 271 -18.70 -19.53 13.99
N ILE A 272 -18.44 -18.35 14.54
CA ILE A 272 -18.62 -17.09 13.82
C ILE A 272 -17.60 -16.93 12.68
N THR A 273 -16.45 -17.62 12.76
CA THR A 273 -15.37 -17.49 11.80
C THR A 273 -15.59 -18.28 10.51
N SER A 274 -16.52 -19.25 10.53
CA SER A 274 -16.86 -20.06 9.36
C SER A 274 -17.99 -19.48 8.51
N VAL A 275 -18.62 -18.36 8.90
CA VAL A 275 -19.80 -17.82 8.20
C VAL A 275 -19.50 -17.52 6.74
N ALA A 276 -18.35 -16.90 6.43
CA ALA A 276 -17.96 -16.61 5.05
C ALA A 276 -17.75 -17.90 4.25
N ASN A 277 -17.03 -18.87 4.82
CA ASN A 277 -16.77 -20.17 4.20
C ASN A 277 -18.08 -20.95 3.92
N ALA A 278 -18.99 -21.00 4.89
CA ALA A 278 -20.28 -21.68 4.76
C ALA A 278 -21.16 -21.06 3.67
N LEU A 279 -21.19 -19.73 3.58
CA LEU A 279 -21.87 -19.03 2.50
C LEU A 279 -21.24 -19.35 1.13
N SER A 280 -19.91 -19.35 1.03
CA SER A 280 -19.21 -19.73 -0.20
C SER A 280 -19.54 -21.16 -0.62
N SER A 281 -19.48 -22.13 0.30
CA SER A 281 -19.84 -23.53 0.01
C SER A 281 -21.28 -23.66 -0.47
N LYS A 282 -22.24 -22.98 0.18
CA LYS A 282 -23.65 -23.02 -0.21
C LYS A 282 -23.86 -22.38 -1.58
N ILE A 283 -23.27 -21.23 -1.85
CA ILE A 283 -23.40 -20.51 -3.13
C ILE A 283 -22.76 -21.30 -4.27
N ALA A 284 -21.64 -21.97 -4.03
CA ALA A 284 -20.99 -22.81 -5.03
C ALA A 284 -21.87 -23.97 -5.53
N THR A 285 -22.87 -24.41 -4.76
CA THR A 285 -23.87 -25.39 -5.25
C THR A 285 -24.87 -24.80 -6.26
N ILE A 286 -24.94 -23.47 -6.36
CA ILE A 286 -25.93 -22.74 -7.16
C ILE A 286 -25.29 -22.15 -8.42
N ILE A 287 -24.05 -21.68 -8.32
CA ILE A 287 -23.32 -21.05 -9.44
C ILE A 287 -22.18 -21.93 -9.93
N SER A 288 -21.91 -21.87 -11.24
CA SER A 288 -20.75 -22.53 -11.81
C SER A 288 -19.46 -21.79 -11.43
N GLU A 289 -18.46 -22.53 -10.95
CA GLU A 289 -17.14 -21.98 -10.62
C GLU A 289 -16.47 -21.25 -11.80
N VAL A 290 -16.85 -21.56 -13.05
CA VAL A 290 -16.37 -20.84 -14.25
C VAL A 290 -16.53 -19.33 -14.07
N TYR A 291 -17.72 -18.88 -13.64
CA TYR A 291 -18.03 -17.47 -13.51
C TYR A 291 -17.24 -16.80 -12.38
N VAL A 292 -16.89 -17.58 -11.35
CA VAL A 292 -16.07 -17.12 -10.23
C VAL A 292 -14.62 -16.94 -10.66
N PHE A 293 -14.05 -17.92 -11.37
CA PHE A 293 -12.67 -17.84 -11.88
C PHE A 293 -12.49 -16.70 -12.89
N GLU A 294 -13.51 -16.44 -13.72
CA GLU A 294 -13.55 -15.30 -14.61
C GLU A 294 -13.53 -13.95 -13.86
N GLU A 295 -14.25 -13.85 -12.75
CA GLU A 295 -14.24 -12.62 -11.94
C GLU A 295 -12.93 -12.46 -11.14
N MET A 296 -12.40 -13.56 -10.60
CA MET A 296 -11.06 -13.58 -9.99
C MET A 296 -9.99 -13.12 -10.97
N TRP A 297 -10.04 -13.57 -12.22
CA TRP A 297 -9.09 -13.12 -13.25
C TRP A 297 -9.28 -11.65 -13.62
N ASN A 298 -10.52 -11.13 -13.61
CA ASN A 298 -10.74 -9.69 -13.74
C ASN A 298 -10.13 -8.91 -12.57
N ASP A 299 -10.27 -9.40 -11.33
CA ASP A 299 -9.68 -8.77 -10.15
C ASP A 299 -8.15 -8.79 -10.17
N ILE A 300 -7.55 -9.90 -10.63
CA ILE A 300 -6.11 -9.98 -10.89
C ILE A 300 -5.67 -8.93 -11.93
N ARG A 301 -6.41 -8.79 -13.04
CA ARG A 301 -6.13 -7.75 -14.06
C ARG A 301 -6.29 -6.35 -13.50
N LYS A 302 -7.29 -6.10 -12.63
CA LYS A 302 -7.44 -4.82 -11.92
C LYS A 302 -6.23 -4.57 -11.02
N SER A 303 -5.73 -5.59 -10.31
CA SER A 303 -4.55 -5.50 -9.44
C SER A 303 -3.29 -5.14 -10.23
N PHE A 304 -3.06 -5.78 -11.39
CA PHE A 304 -2.00 -5.38 -12.31
C PHE A 304 -2.17 -3.96 -12.84
N LYS A 305 -3.39 -3.55 -13.17
CA LYS A 305 -3.68 -2.17 -13.59
C LYS A 305 -3.42 -1.15 -12.47
N ARG A 306 -3.71 -1.49 -11.20
CA ARG A 306 -3.37 -0.63 -10.03
C ARG A 306 -1.86 -0.47 -9.87
N LEU A 307 -1.10 -1.54 -10.15
CA LEU A 307 0.35 -1.52 -10.28
C LEU A 307 0.83 -0.91 -11.62
N LYS A 308 -0.07 -0.27 -12.39
CA LYS A 308 0.17 0.39 -13.70
C LYS A 308 0.82 -0.52 -14.75
N HIS A 309 0.60 -1.83 -14.66
CA HIS A 309 1.04 -2.78 -15.67
C HIS A 309 0.00 -2.84 -16.79
N GLU A 310 0.43 -2.54 -18.01
CA GLU A 310 -0.45 -2.49 -19.18
C GLU A 310 -0.30 -3.75 -20.03
N LYS A 311 -1.43 -4.37 -20.42
CA LYS A 311 -1.39 -5.57 -21.26
C LYS A 311 -0.85 -5.19 -22.65
N ILE A 312 0.12 -5.97 -23.15
CA ILE A 312 0.65 -5.76 -24.51
C ILE A 312 -0.25 -6.37 -25.59
N ALA A 313 0.00 -6.03 -26.85
CA ALA A 313 -0.60 -6.71 -28.00
C ALA A 313 0.21 -7.96 -28.38
N GLU A 314 -0.05 -9.10 -27.73
CA GLU A 314 0.70 -10.36 -27.89
C GLU A 314 0.80 -10.87 -29.35
N ASN A 315 -0.17 -10.53 -30.20
CA ASN A 315 -0.20 -10.91 -31.62
C ASN A 315 1.00 -10.36 -32.39
N ASN A 316 1.57 -9.23 -31.96
CA ASN A 316 2.76 -8.63 -32.58
C ASN A 316 4.02 -9.50 -32.41
N PHE A 317 4.01 -10.44 -31.45
CA PHE A 317 5.10 -11.36 -31.16
C PHE A 317 4.81 -12.80 -31.62
N ALA A 318 3.74 -13.00 -32.40
CA ALA A 318 3.23 -14.32 -32.78
C ALA A 318 2.95 -15.24 -31.58
N ILE A 319 2.60 -14.67 -30.42
CA ILE A 319 2.24 -15.41 -29.20
C ILE A 319 0.73 -15.56 -29.14
N LYS A 320 0.26 -16.81 -29.01
CA LYS A 320 -1.14 -17.11 -28.70
C LYS A 320 -1.24 -17.44 -27.22
N LEU A 321 -1.80 -16.52 -26.44
CA LEU A 321 -2.07 -16.72 -25.02
C LEU A 321 -3.24 -17.68 -24.83
N LEU A 322 -3.14 -18.52 -23.80
CA LEU A 322 -4.22 -19.43 -23.41
C LEU A 322 -5.18 -18.72 -22.46
N ASP A 323 -6.48 -18.90 -22.73
CA ASP A 323 -7.58 -18.33 -21.96
C ASP A 323 -8.60 -19.44 -21.66
N GLU A 324 -8.16 -20.44 -20.91
CA GLU A 324 -8.96 -21.61 -20.53
C GLU A 324 -9.71 -21.34 -19.22
N ARG A 325 -10.64 -22.21 -18.84
CA ARG A 325 -11.47 -22.05 -17.64
C ARG A 325 -10.65 -21.86 -16.34
N LYS A 326 -9.61 -22.68 -16.16
CA LYS A 326 -8.80 -22.77 -14.92
C LYS A 326 -7.35 -22.33 -15.12
N TYR A 327 -7.02 -21.90 -16.33
CA TYR A 327 -5.66 -21.57 -16.72
C TYR A 327 -5.70 -20.36 -17.66
N LYS A 328 -5.09 -19.27 -17.22
CA LYS A 328 -5.12 -17.97 -17.89
C LYS A 328 -3.70 -17.46 -18.10
N GLU A 329 -3.47 -16.79 -19.22
CA GLU A 329 -2.19 -16.15 -19.52
C GLU A 329 -2.37 -14.67 -19.87
N ALA A 330 -1.43 -13.84 -19.43
CA ALA A 330 -1.31 -12.45 -19.83
C ALA A 330 0.17 -12.05 -19.92
N ILE A 331 0.47 -11.08 -20.78
CA ILE A 331 1.78 -10.44 -20.82
C ILE A 331 1.55 -8.93 -20.65
N PHE A 332 2.33 -8.32 -19.76
CA PHE A 332 2.25 -6.91 -19.44
C PHE A 332 3.57 -6.22 -19.73
N ASN A 333 3.49 -4.96 -20.18
CA ASN A 333 4.62 -4.04 -20.17
C ASN A 333 4.83 -3.56 -18.73
N ILE A 334 6.08 -3.62 -18.28
CA ILE A 334 6.53 -3.14 -16.98
C ILE A 334 7.74 -2.23 -17.19
N ALA A 335 7.83 -1.15 -16.41
CA ALA A 335 8.93 -0.19 -16.47
C ALA A 335 9.25 0.35 -17.88
N ASN A 336 8.27 0.39 -18.80
CA ASN A 336 8.31 0.84 -20.21
C ASN A 336 9.09 -0.02 -21.23
N ASP A 337 10.07 -0.82 -20.79
CA ASP A 337 10.97 -1.58 -21.67
C ASP A 337 11.13 -3.07 -21.29
N LYS A 338 10.40 -3.54 -20.27
CA LYS A 338 10.47 -4.91 -19.74
C LYS A 338 9.10 -5.59 -19.83
N LEU A 339 9.08 -6.92 -19.76
CA LEU A 339 7.85 -7.72 -19.87
C LEU A 339 7.63 -8.63 -18.67
N LEU A 340 6.40 -8.63 -18.16
CA LEU A 340 5.92 -9.54 -17.14
C LEU A 340 4.97 -10.57 -17.75
N ILE A 341 5.33 -11.85 -17.65
CA ILE A 341 4.51 -12.99 -18.09
C ILE A 341 3.74 -13.50 -16.87
N ALA A 342 2.42 -13.39 -16.91
CA ALA A 342 1.53 -13.79 -15.81
C ALA A 342 0.72 -15.05 -16.16
N PHE A 343 0.74 -16.00 -15.24
CA PHE A 343 -0.05 -17.23 -15.29
C PHE A 343 -1.07 -17.24 -14.15
N GLY A 344 -2.37 -17.33 -14.46
CA GLY A 344 -3.44 -17.47 -13.48
C GLY A 344 -3.97 -18.90 -13.46
N ILE A 345 -3.94 -19.56 -12.30
CA ILE A 345 -4.31 -20.96 -12.14
C ILE A 345 -5.35 -21.09 -11.03
N PHE A 346 -6.47 -21.73 -11.34
CA PHE A 346 -7.62 -21.78 -10.46
C PHE A 346 -8.04 -23.21 -10.12
N GLY A 347 -8.04 -23.53 -8.83
CA GLY A 347 -8.51 -24.81 -8.29
C GLY A 347 -9.98 -24.77 -7.84
N GLY A 348 -10.72 -25.84 -8.14
CA GLY A 348 -12.09 -26.03 -7.64
C GLY A 348 -12.13 -26.41 -6.15
N ILE A 349 -13.29 -26.81 -5.67
CA ILE A 349 -13.52 -27.10 -4.24
C ILE A 349 -12.91 -28.44 -3.79
N GLU A 350 -12.93 -29.49 -4.62
CA GLU A 350 -12.49 -30.86 -4.23
C GLU A 350 -11.35 -31.39 -5.12
N GLU A 351 -10.69 -30.53 -5.88
CA GLU A 351 -9.71 -30.94 -6.87
C GLU A 351 -8.28 -30.76 -6.37
N ASN A 352 -7.43 -31.75 -6.67
CA ASN A 352 -5.98 -31.66 -6.59
C ASN A 352 -5.44 -31.73 -8.01
N ILE A 353 -4.83 -30.64 -8.49
CA ILE A 353 -4.32 -30.55 -9.86
C ILE A 353 -2.83 -30.22 -9.86
N ASP A 354 -2.07 -30.92 -10.69
CA ASP A 354 -0.68 -30.60 -11.00
C ASP A 354 -0.59 -29.89 -12.35
N TYR A 355 -0.13 -28.63 -12.36
CA TYR A 355 0.07 -27.83 -13.56
C TYR A 355 1.54 -27.71 -13.98
N THR A 356 2.45 -28.39 -13.29
CA THR A 356 3.90 -28.29 -13.46
C THR A 356 4.36 -28.38 -14.91
N GLU A 357 4.06 -29.50 -15.59
CA GLU A 357 4.52 -29.73 -16.96
C GLU A 357 3.96 -28.70 -17.95
N LYS A 358 2.69 -28.32 -17.76
CA LYS A 358 2.01 -27.35 -18.62
C LYS A 358 2.67 -25.98 -18.51
N ILE A 359 2.90 -25.48 -17.29
CA ILE A 359 3.51 -24.16 -17.08
C ILE A 359 4.95 -24.16 -17.60
N THR A 360 5.75 -25.18 -17.27
CA THR A 360 7.13 -25.30 -17.76
C THR A 360 7.14 -25.21 -19.30
N SER A 361 6.32 -26.01 -19.98
CA SER A 361 6.25 -25.99 -21.45
C SER A 361 5.80 -24.64 -22.01
N ARG A 362 4.88 -23.94 -21.33
CA ARG A 362 4.36 -22.64 -21.76
C ARG A 362 5.35 -21.50 -21.54
N VAL A 363 6.08 -21.51 -20.42
CA VAL A 363 7.17 -20.56 -20.16
C VAL A 363 8.23 -20.67 -21.26
N GLU A 364 8.73 -21.88 -21.54
CA GLU A 364 9.77 -22.08 -22.55
C GLU A 364 9.31 -21.61 -23.94
N LEU A 365 8.07 -21.92 -24.34
CA LEU A 365 7.49 -21.47 -25.61
C LEU A 365 7.39 -19.94 -25.72
N ILE A 366 6.89 -19.27 -24.67
CA ILE A 366 6.68 -17.82 -24.68
C ILE A 366 8.03 -17.11 -24.72
N VAL A 367 8.98 -17.52 -23.88
CA VAL A 367 10.33 -16.94 -23.83
C VAL A 367 11.07 -17.14 -25.15
N GLU A 368 11.01 -18.33 -25.75
CA GLU A 368 11.64 -18.59 -27.06
C GLU A 368 11.11 -17.64 -28.14
N LYS A 369 9.80 -17.37 -28.15
CA LYS A 369 9.20 -16.42 -29.09
C LYS A 369 9.63 -14.98 -28.83
N LEU A 370 9.66 -14.54 -27.58
CA LEU A 370 10.12 -13.18 -27.24
C LEU A 370 11.59 -12.99 -27.61
N ASN A 371 12.43 -14.00 -27.40
CA ASN A 371 13.85 -13.97 -27.77
C ASN A 371 14.06 -13.84 -29.29
N LYS A 372 13.19 -14.46 -30.11
CA LYS A 372 13.20 -14.27 -31.58
C LYS A 372 12.90 -12.83 -32.01
N HIS A 373 12.32 -12.03 -31.13
CA HIS A 373 12.05 -10.60 -31.33
C HIS A 373 13.08 -9.69 -30.61
N ASN A 374 14.28 -10.20 -30.30
CA ASN A 374 15.37 -9.47 -29.63
C ASN A 374 15.06 -8.98 -28.22
N ILE A 375 14.11 -9.60 -27.52
CA ILE A 375 13.89 -9.35 -26.09
C ILE A 375 14.81 -10.27 -25.32
N MET A 376 15.62 -9.73 -24.42
CA MET A 376 16.60 -10.50 -23.67
C MET A 376 15.99 -11.09 -22.39
N ASN A 377 16.52 -12.23 -21.92
CA ASN A 377 16.03 -12.88 -20.69
C ASN A 377 16.06 -11.96 -19.45
N ASN A 378 17.00 -11.02 -19.36
CA ASN A 378 17.08 -10.04 -18.25
C ASN A 378 15.98 -8.95 -18.31
N GLN A 379 15.21 -8.89 -19.40
CA GLN A 379 14.04 -8.01 -19.55
C GLN A 379 12.73 -8.74 -19.27
N LEU A 380 12.79 -10.05 -18.96
CA LEU A 380 11.62 -10.90 -18.73
C LEU A 380 11.46 -11.17 -17.24
N PHE A 381 10.21 -11.23 -16.81
CA PHE A 381 9.80 -11.57 -15.45
C PHE A 381 8.62 -12.53 -15.51
N ILE A 382 8.52 -13.46 -14.56
CA ILE A 382 7.43 -14.44 -14.54
C ILE A 382 6.71 -14.38 -13.20
N ILE A 383 5.38 -14.28 -13.25
CA ILE A 383 4.54 -14.34 -12.05
C ILE A 383 3.50 -15.45 -12.21
N ILE A 384 3.38 -16.27 -11.17
CA ILE A 384 2.41 -17.35 -11.10
C ILE A 384 1.42 -17.02 -9.99
N ILE A 385 0.14 -16.99 -10.34
CA ILE A 385 -0.95 -16.68 -9.44
C ILE A 385 -1.81 -17.91 -9.29
N VAL A 386 -1.88 -18.46 -8.08
CA VAL A 386 -2.67 -19.66 -7.78
C VAL A 386 -3.75 -19.33 -6.79
N HIS A 387 -4.99 -19.71 -7.08
CA HIS A 387 -6.08 -19.52 -6.15
C HIS A 387 -7.03 -20.71 -6.14
N THR A 388 -7.54 -21.12 -4.99
CA THR A 388 -8.47 -22.24 -4.87
C THR A 388 -9.74 -21.85 -4.10
N LEU A 389 -10.85 -22.50 -4.44
CA LEU A 389 -12.12 -22.36 -3.71
C LEU A 389 -12.24 -23.34 -2.52
N GLY A 390 -11.26 -24.24 -2.36
CA GLY A 390 -11.22 -25.25 -1.29
C GLY A 390 -10.22 -26.38 -1.55
N GLY A 391 -9.99 -26.72 -2.82
CA GLY A 391 -9.03 -27.76 -3.24
C GLY A 391 -7.58 -27.29 -3.18
N SER A 392 -6.65 -28.11 -3.69
CA SER A 392 -5.22 -27.78 -3.74
C SER A 392 -4.67 -27.78 -5.16
N VAL A 393 -3.67 -26.95 -5.41
CA VAL A 393 -2.97 -26.90 -6.71
C VAL A 393 -1.48 -27.03 -6.44
N TYR A 394 -0.86 -28.01 -7.09
CA TYR A 394 0.56 -28.27 -6.98
C TYR A 394 1.30 -27.75 -8.21
N ILE A 395 2.42 -27.06 -7.98
CA ILE A 395 3.30 -26.52 -9.03
C ILE A 395 4.74 -26.68 -8.58
N SER A 396 5.56 -27.36 -9.39
CA SER A 396 7.00 -27.54 -9.17
C SER A 396 7.79 -27.30 -10.46
N LEU A 397 8.13 -26.05 -10.75
CA LEU A 397 8.80 -25.71 -12.01
C LEU A 397 10.19 -26.35 -12.14
N LYS A 398 10.36 -27.20 -13.15
CA LYS A 398 11.67 -27.73 -13.57
C LYS A 398 12.11 -27.05 -14.86
N LEU A 399 12.57 -25.80 -14.74
CA LEU A 399 13.07 -25.02 -15.88
C LEU A 399 14.48 -25.47 -16.29
N SER A 400 14.73 -25.53 -17.60
CA SER A 400 16.08 -25.76 -18.13
C SER A 400 17.04 -24.63 -17.74
N ASN A 401 18.35 -24.91 -17.71
CA ASN A 401 19.38 -23.96 -17.24
C ASN A 401 19.34 -22.59 -17.94
N ILE A 402 18.82 -22.53 -19.17
CA ILE A 402 18.71 -21.31 -19.98
C ILE A 402 17.71 -20.32 -19.38
N TYR A 403 16.70 -20.80 -18.66
CA TYR A 403 15.61 -19.98 -18.10
C TYR A 403 15.73 -19.79 -16.58
N ARG A 404 16.71 -20.42 -15.92
CA ARG A 404 16.92 -20.33 -14.46
C ARG A 404 17.21 -18.90 -13.95
N ASN A 405 17.69 -18.02 -14.82
CA ASN A 405 18.06 -16.65 -14.45
C ASN A 405 16.93 -15.62 -14.66
N ILE A 406 15.73 -16.06 -15.08
CA ILE A 406 14.57 -15.17 -15.20
C ILE A 406 13.97 -14.99 -13.80
N PRO A 407 13.82 -13.76 -13.27
CA PRO A 407 13.21 -13.54 -11.96
C PRO A 407 11.76 -14.01 -11.92
N MET A 408 11.38 -14.69 -10.83
CA MET A 408 10.06 -15.30 -10.66
C MET A 408 9.43 -15.02 -9.30
N ALA A 409 8.11 -14.86 -9.28
CA ALA A 409 7.32 -14.81 -8.05
C ALA A 409 6.05 -15.68 -8.11
N TYR A 410 5.64 -16.17 -6.94
CA TYR A 410 4.42 -16.94 -6.72
C TYR A 410 3.53 -16.24 -5.69
N PHE A 411 2.28 -15.95 -6.05
CA PHE A 411 1.30 -15.37 -5.12
C PHE A 411 -0.05 -16.06 -5.26
N ASN A 412 -0.92 -15.88 -4.28
CA ASN A 412 -2.34 -16.08 -4.46
C ASN A 412 -3.04 -14.79 -4.96
N ALA A 413 -4.30 -14.90 -5.39
CA ALA A 413 -5.02 -13.74 -5.94
C ALA A 413 -5.32 -12.66 -4.87
N MET A 414 -5.62 -13.06 -3.64
CA MET A 414 -5.84 -12.17 -2.49
C MET A 414 -4.55 -11.44 -2.07
N GLU A 415 -3.41 -12.11 -2.07
CA GLU A 415 -2.09 -11.55 -1.80
C GLU A 415 -1.72 -10.49 -2.84
N LEU A 416 -1.86 -10.82 -4.14
CA LEU A 416 -1.63 -9.85 -5.21
C LEU A 416 -2.55 -8.63 -5.09
N ARG A 417 -3.82 -8.86 -4.71
CA ARG A 417 -4.75 -7.75 -4.45
C ARG A 417 -4.23 -6.88 -3.30
N ALA A 418 -3.81 -7.47 -2.19
CA ALA A 418 -3.25 -6.73 -1.05
C ALA A 418 -1.97 -5.95 -1.43
N ILE A 419 -1.04 -6.57 -2.16
CA ILE A 419 0.15 -5.90 -2.70
C ILE A 419 -0.28 -4.71 -3.56
N SER A 420 -1.23 -4.88 -4.50
CA SER A 420 -1.69 -3.80 -5.38
C SER A 420 -2.43 -2.65 -4.68
N GLN A 421 -2.85 -2.85 -3.43
CA GLN A 421 -3.53 -1.85 -2.60
C GLN A 421 -2.53 -1.08 -1.73
N VAL A 422 -1.47 -1.75 -1.28
CA VAL A 422 -0.40 -1.13 -0.49
C VAL A 422 0.62 -0.46 -1.41
N GLU A 423 1.04 -1.13 -2.46
CA GLU A 423 2.09 -0.71 -3.39
C GLU A 423 1.48 -0.07 -4.64
N THR A 424 2.06 1.05 -5.08
CA THR A 424 1.55 1.84 -6.23
C THR A 424 2.61 2.14 -7.28
N ASP A 425 3.83 1.62 -7.11
CA ASP A 425 4.93 1.74 -8.07
C ASP A 425 4.87 0.62 -9.12
N ASP A 426 5.02 0.99 -10.38
CA ASP A 426 4.98 0.10 -11.54
C ASP A 426 6.21 -0.79 -11.70
N ILE A 427 7.22 -0.61 -10.83
CA ILE A 427 8.42 -1.43 -10.79
C ILE A 427 8.55 -2.21 -9.46
N PHE A 428 7.55 -2.16 -8.56
CA PHE A 428 7.61 -2.87 -7.29
C PHE A 428 7.84 -4.40 -7.46
N LEU A 429 6.93 -5.08 -8.18
CA LEU A 429 7.01 -6.54 -8.38
C LEU A 429 8.32 -6.97 -9.08
N PRO A 430 8.76 -6.32 -10.17
CA PRO A 430 10.04 -6.61 -10.79
C PRO A 430 11.25 -6.46 -9.87
N ARG A 431 11.28 -5.40 -9.05
CA ARG A 431 12.35 -5.16 -8.07
C ARG A 431 12.39 -6.23 -7.01
N PHE A 432 11.23 -6.56 -6.44
CA PHE A 432 11.09 -7.65 -5.48
C PHE A 432 11.64 -8.96 -6.06
N MET A 433 11.20 -9.35 -7.26
CA MET A 433 11.66 -10.58 -7.91
C MET A 433 13.17 -10.60 -8.14
N LYS A 434 13.77 -9.46 -8.53
CA LYS A 434 15.21 -9.33 -8.74
C LYS A 434 15.99 -9.37 -7.42
N ALA A 435 15.49 -8.69 -6.38
CA ALA A 435 16.06 -8.69 -5.04
C ALA A 435 16.08 -10.10 -4.45
N LYS A 436 14.97 -10.83 -4.61
CA LYS A 436 14.80 -12.20 -4.09
C LYS A 436 15.89 -13.13 -4.62
N MET A 437 16.30 -12.99 -5.88
CA MET A 437 17.36 -13.82 -6.47
C MET A 437 18.74 -13.64 -5.81
N GLN A 438 18.94 -12.60 -5.01
CA GLN A 438 20.21 -12.33 -4.31
C GLN A 438 20.31 -12.99 -2.94
N LEU A 439 19.20 -13.55 -2.43
CA LEU A 439 19.19 -14.29 -1.17
C LEU A 439 20.05 -15.56 -1.29
N SER A 440 20.61 -16.02 -0.16
CA SER A 440 21.41 -17.25 -0.11
C SER A 440 20.65 -18.47 -0.63
N GLU A 441 19.38 -18.59 -0.26
CA GLU A 441 18.47 -19.65 -0.69
C GLU A 441 17.12 -19.08 -1.13
N PRO A 442 17.02 -18.56 -2.37
CA PRO A 442 15.82 -17.88 -2.86
C PRO A 442 14.59 -18.80 -2.98
N GLY A 443 14.82 -20.12 -2.97
CA GLY A 443 13.77 -21.14 -3.02
C GLY A 443 13.29 -21.63 -1.65
N LEU A 444 14.04 -21.40 -0.56
CA LEU A 444 13.67 -21.92 0.76
C LEU A 444 12.54 -21.12 1.43
N LEU A 445 12.40 -19.84 1.05
CA LEU A 445 11.33 -18.96 1.55
C LEU A 445 9.93 -19.40 1.10
N GLY A 446 9.82 -20.31 0.13
CA GLY A 446 8.56 -20.95 -0.27
C GLY A 446 8.52 -22.47 -0.03
N ALA A 447 9.48 -23.03 0.74
CA ALA A 447 9.63 -24.48 0.91
C ALA A 447 8.53 -25.15 1.77
N PHE A 448 7.63 -24.36 2.40
CA PHE A 448 6.54 -24.88 3.25
C PHE A 448 5.14 -24.67 2.65
N GLY A 449 5.03 -24.39 1.35
CA GLY A 449 3.74 -24.12 0.70
C GLY A 449 3.21 -22.69 0.92
N GLU A 450 3.96 -21.85 1.62
CA GLU A 450 3.74 -20.42 1.75
C GLU A 450 4.34 -19.70 0.52
N GLY A 451 3.56 -18.84 -0.13
CA GLY A 451 3.98 -18.15 -1.34
C GLY A 451 5.04 -17.06 -1.10
N ASP A 452 5.32 -16.24 -2.12
CA ASP A 452 6.27 -15.13 -2.04
C ASP A 452 5.76 -13.89 -1.30
N PHE A 453 4.61 -14.00 -0.63
CA PHE A 453 3.96 -12.88 0.04
C PHE A 453 4.75 -12.38 1.25
N ILE A 454 5.19 -13.27 2.14
CA ILE A 454 5.98 -12.90 3.32
C ILE A 454 7.30 -12.20 2.91
N PRO A 455 8.10 -12.75 1.97
CA PRO A 455 9.27 -12.04 1.46
C PRO A 455 8.93 -10.68 0.81
N ALA A 456 7.80 -10.55 0.12
CA ALA A 456 7.38 -9.29 -0.48
C ALA A 456 7.01 -8.23 0.56
N ILE A 457 6.39 -8.63 1.68
CA ILE A 457 6.11 -7.75 2.81
C ILE A 457 7.42 -7.26 3.42
N MET A 458 8.33 -8.19 3.74
CA MET A 458 9.63 -7.85 4.29
C MET A 458 10.42 -6.89 3.40
N PHE A 459 10.37 -7.11 2.09
CA PHE A 459 10.97 -6.22 1.10
C PHE A 459 10.34 -4.82 1.12
N SER A 460 9.00 -4.74 1.18
CA SER A 460 8.26 -3.46 1.30
C SER A 460 8.61 -2.71 2.58
N GLU A 461 8.70 -3.40 3.71
CA GLU A 461 8.89 -2.77 5.03
C GLU A 461 10.34 -2.37 5.34
N ASN A 462 11.32 -2.93 4.62
CA ASN A 462 12.75 -2.61 4.77
C ASN A 462 13.30 -1.78 3.60
N ASP A 463 12.61 -0.70 3.26
CA ASP A 463 13.01 0.28 2.22
C ASP A 463 13.36 -0.37 0.86
N LEU A 464 12.56 -1.34 0.42
CA LEU A 464 12.76 -2.09 -0.82
C LEU A 464 14.09 -2.87 -0.83
N SER A 465 14.41 -3.53 0.30
CA SER A 465 15.60 -4.38 0.45
C SER A 465 15.36 -5.54 1.41
N PHE A 466 16.28 -6.51 1.45
CA PHE A 466 16.32 -7.55 2.49
C PHE A 466 17.33 -7.22 3.60
N TYR A 467 17.76 -5.97 3.68
CA TYR A 467 18.66 -5.51 4.73
C TYR A 467 17.91 -5.38 6.06
N VAL A 468 18.24 -6.22 7.03
CA VAL A 468 17.55 -6.25 8.35
C VAL A 468 18.41 -5.66 9.45
N ALA A 469 19.71 -5.94 9.45
CA ALA A 469 20.58 -5.64 10.57
C ALA A 469 22.03 -5.38 10.15
N ASP A 470 22.76 -4.65 11.00
CA ASP A 470 24.15 -4.24 10.78
C ASP A 470 25.15 -5.42 10.90
N ASP A 471 24.76 -6.50 11.58
CA ASP A 471 25.60 -7.66 11.89
C ASP A 471 25.43 -8.84 10.92
N ILE A 472 24.47 -8.75 9.98
CA ILE A 472 24.06 -9.87 9.12
C ILE A 472 24.10 -9.44 7.66
N ASP A 473 24.75 -10.24 6.80
CA ASP A 473 24.58 -10.14 5.34
C ASP A 473 23.52 -11.15 4.87
N TYR A 474 22.40 -10.62 4.36
CA TYR A 474 21.27 -11.41 3.88
C TYR A 474 21.59 -12.28 2.65
N ARG A 475 22.70 -12.00 1.96
CA ARG A 475 23.18 -12.80 0.81
C ARG A 475 23.96 -14.04 1.26
N GLU A 476 24.49 -14.01 2.49
CA GLU A 476 25.32 -15.08 3.05
C GLU A 476 24.58 -15.94 4.09
N MET A 477 23.42 -15.50 4.60
CA MET A 477 22.66 -16.20 5.66
C MET A 477 21.20 -16.43 5.28
N ASN A 478 20.67 -17.59 5.71
CA ASN A 478 19.26 -17.93 5.55
C ASN A 478 18.39 -17.13 6.52
N ILE A 479 17.59 -16.21 5.97
CA ILE A 479 16.59 -15.47 6.73
C ILE A 479 15.33 -16.34 6.85
N HIS A 480 14.89 -16.63 8.08
CA HIS A 480 13.57 -17.19 8.34
C HIS A 480 12.65 -16.05 8.79
N ILE A 481 11.51 -15.91 8.13
CA ILE A 481 10.56 -14.83 8.37
C ILE A 481 9.34 -15.40 9.09
N GLY A 482 8.84 -14.69 10.09
CA GLY A 482 7.64 -15.10 10.85
C GLY A 482 6.35 -14.76 10.10
N ILE A 483 5.32 -15.57 10.31
CA ILE A 483 3.98 -15.45 9.68
C ILE A 483 3.18 -14.26 10.26
N GLU A 484 3.57 -13.71 11.42
CA GLU A 484 2.77 -12.73 12.17
C GLU A 484 2.50 -11.42 11.39
N ASP A 485 3.37 -11.04 10.46
CA ASP A 485 3.33 -9.77 9.72
C ASP A 485 2.29 -9.74 8.58
N THR A 486 1.81 -10.89 8.10
CA THR A 486 0.86 -10.97 6.98
C THR A 486 -0.49 -10.35 7.34
N SER A 487 -0.99 -10.62 8.56
CA SER A 487 -2.27 -10.09 9.03
C SER A 487 -2.27 -8.56 9.14
N ASP A 488 -1.14 -7.97 9.52
CA ASP A 488 -0.96 -6.51 9.61
C ASP A 488 -0.87 -5.88 8.23
N TYR A 489 -0.21 -6.54 7.27
CA TYR A 489 -0.16 -6.08 5.90
C TYR A 489 -1.54 -6.09 5.23
N TYR A 490 -2.38 -7.11 5.47
CA TYR A 490 -3.77 -7.10 5.01
C TYR A 490 -4.58 -5.97 5.64
N LEU A 491 -4.40 -5.71 6.94
CA LEU A 491 -5.05 -4.57 7.61
C LEU A 491 -4.57 -3.23 7.05
N LYS A 492 -3.28 -3.09 6.72
CA LYS A 492 -2.71 -1.93 6.04
C LYS A 492 -3.33 -1.75 4.65
N ALA A 493 -3.43 -2.82 3.86
CA ALA A 493 -4.09 -2.83 2.55
C ALA A 493 -5.55 -2.38 2.65
N GLN A 494 -6.32 -2.96 3.58
CA GLN A 494 -7.70 -2.57 3.84
C GLN A 494 -7.83 -1.11 4.30
N LYS A 495 -6.90 -0.60 5.13
CA LYS A 495 -6.92 0.80 5.60
C LYS A 495 -6.63 1.77 4.46
N LYS A 496 -5.62 1.49 3.64
CA LYS A 496 -5.20 2.34 2.52
C LYS A 496 -6.19 2.32 1.37
N TYR A 497 -6.84 1.17 1.14
CA TYR A 497 -7.75 0.97 0.02
C TYR A 497 -9.10 0.43 0.51
N ARG A 498 -9.84 1.29 1.23
CA ARG A 498 -11.20 0.98 1.70
C ARG A 498 -12.18 1.07 0.54
N GLU A 499 -12.35 -0.03 -0.17
CA GLU A 499 -13.44 -0.13 -1.12
C GLU A 499 -14.77 -0.14 -0.35
N CYS A 500 -15.69 0.74 -0.72
CA CYS A 500 -17.03 0.83 -0.18
C CYS A 500 -18.06 0.83 -1.31
N LEU A 501 -19.25 0.32 -1.04
CA LEU A 501 -20.36 0.34 -1.99
C LEU A 501 -21.31 1.49 -1.67
N PHE A 502 -21.56 2.38 -2.65
CA PHE A 502 -22.52 3.48 -2.55
C PHE A 502 -23.60 3.36 -3.62
N TYR A 503 -24.82 3.74 -3.27
CA TYR A 503 -25.93 3.83 -4.22
C TYR A 503 -26.05 5.27 -4.72
N SER A 504 -25.88 5.47 -6.02
CA SER A 504 -26.12 6.77 -6.67
C SER A 504 -27.61 6.97 -6.83
N THR A 505 -28.14 8.03 -6.24
CA THR A 505 -29.53 8.45 -6.47
C THR A 505 -29.69 9.16 -7.82
N PHE A 506 -28.60 9.66 -8.39
CA PHE A 506 -28.59 10.36 -9.67
C PHE A 506 -28.91 9.43 -10.85
N ASP A 507 -28.23 8.29 -10.95
CA ASP A 507 -28.41 7.33 -12.05
C ASP A 507 -28.94 5.95 -11.63
N ARG A 508 -29.26 5.77 -10.34
CA ARG A 508 -29.87 4.57 -9.75
C ARG A 508 -28.98 3.32 -9.81
N ASN A 509 -27.66 3.49 -9.80
CA ASN A 509 -26.69 2.37 -9.80
C ASN A 509 -25.85 2.29 -8.53
N TRP A 510 -25.28 1.12 -8.28
CA TRP A 510 -24.28 0.91 -7.23
C TRP A 510 -22.88 1.15 -7.78
N TYR A 511 -22.07 1.88 -7.02
CA TYR A 511 -20.70 2.20 -7.33
C TYR A 511 -19.76 1.64 -6.26
N THR A 512 -18.68 1.03 -6.71
CA THR A 512 -17.52 0.77 -5.85
C THR A 512 -16.69 2.04 -5.79
N SER A 513 -16.48 2.54 -4.58
CA SER A 513 -15.73 3.75 -4.28
C SER A 513 -14.59 3.47 -3.32
N THR A 514 -13.54 4.28 -3.32
CA THR A 514 -12.40 4.18 -2.41
C THR A 514 -12.35 5.37 -1.49
N LYS A 515 -12.18 5.11 -0.19
CA LYS A 515 -11.98 6.17 0.80
C LYS A 515 -10.56 6.73 0.66
N GLU A 516 -10.42 8.05 0.64
CA GLU A 516 -9.11 8.69 0.79
C GLU A 516 -8.56 8.53 2.22
N GLU A 517 -7.24 8.51 2.36
CA GLU A 517 -6.61 8.45 3.68
C GLU A 517 -6.96 9.73 4.46
N PHE A 518 -7.50 9.58 5.67
CA PHE A 518 -7.92 10.67 6.56
C PHE A 518 -9.13 11.53 6.11
N SER A 519 -9.80 11.21 5.00
CA SER A 519 -10.96 11.96 4.48
C SER A 519 -12.26 11.15 4.55
N ASN A 520 -13.42 11.79 4.74
CA ASN A 520 -14.76 11.22 4.65
C ASN A 520 -15.33 11.24 3.21
N ARG A 521 -14.49 11.52 2.21
CA ARG A 521 -14.82 11.42 0.79
C ARG A 521 -14.48 10.03 0.25
N TYR A 522 -15.37 9.49 -0.56
CA TYR A 522 -15.24 8.20 -1.22
C TYR A 522 -15.29 8.41 -2.73
N LEU A 523 -14.14 8.29 -3.39
CA LEU A 523 -13.99 8.50 -4.83
C LEU A 523 -14.49 7.30 -5.61
N VAL A 524 -15.28 7.50 -6.67
CA VAL A 524 -15.74 6.40 -7.52
C VAL A 524 -14.60 5.87 -8.39
N ASN A 525 -14.35 4.56 -8.34
CA ASN A 525 -13.33 3.91 -9.16
C ASN A 525 -13.81 3.79 -10.61
N TYR A 526 -13.36 4.68 -11.49
CA TYR A 526 -13.70 4.61 -12.91
C TYR A 526 -12.75 3.69 -13.68
N THR A 527 -13.31 2.75 -14.43
CA THR A 527 -12.57 2.02 -15.48
C THR A 527 -12.77 2.61 -16.88
N SER A 528 -13.76 3.49 -17.10
CA SER A 528 -14.10 4.02 -18.43
C SER A 528 -15.02 5.27 -18.44
N GLY A 529 -15.04 6.08 -17.38
CA GLY A 529 -15.96 7.23 -17.26
C GLY A 529 -15.26 8.57 -17.47
N GLN A 530 -15.74 9.37 -18.43
CA GLN A 530 -15.36 10.77 -18.68
C GLN A 530 -15.97 11.74 -17.65
N ARG A 531 -16.12 11.38 -16.37
CA ARG A 531 -16.66 12.28 -15.32
C ARG A 531 -16.03 11.98 -13.97
N PHE A 532 -16.02 12.95 -13.05
CA PHE A 532 -15.62 12.76 -11.66
C PHE A 532 -16.84 12.56 -10.76
N GLN A 533 -16.71 11.72 -9.74
CA GLN A 533 -17.78 11.45 -8.78
C GLN A 533 -17.21 11.01 -7.43
N CYS A 534 -17.77 11.53 -6.35
CA CYS A 534 -17.51 11.05 -4.99
C CYS A 534 -18.78 11.06 -4.15
N PHE A 535 -18.72 10.32 -3.05
CA PHE A 535 -19.72 10.33 -1.99
C PHE A 535 -19.08 10.87 -0.71
N ILE A 536 -19.76 11.77 -0.02
CA ILE A 536 -19.33 12.34 1.26
C ILE A 536 -20.25 11.79 2.35
N GLU A 537 -19.68 11.08 3.31
CA GLU A 537 -20.41 10.60 4.49
C GLU A 537 -20.38 11.67 5.58
N THR A 538 -21.55 12.21 5.89
CA THR A 538 -21.73 13.25 6.93
C THR A 538 -21.75 12.65 8.34
N ARG A 539 -21.63 13.51 9.37
CA ARG A 539 -21.56 13.10 10.79
C ARG A 539 -22.73 12.20 11.24
N ASN A 540 -23.92 12.42 10.72
CA ASN A 540 -25.12 11.65 11.05
C ASN A 540 -25.41 10.51 10.04
N GLY A 541 -24.46 10.21 9.14
CA GLY A 541 -24.54 9.10 8.19
C GLY A 541 -25.37 9.37 6.93
N LYS A 542 -25.75 10.62 6.65
CA LYS A 542 -26.30 11.02 5.35
C LYS A 542 -25.21 11.15 4.30
N ILE A 543 -25.60 11.04 3.03
CA ILE A 543 -24.67 11.05 1.90
C ILE A 543 -24.90 12.28 1.03
N ILE A 544 -23.81 12.99 0.70
CA ILE A 544 -23.76 13.97 -0.38
C ILE A 544 -23.01 13.34 -1.55
N GLU A 545 -23.67 13.16 -2.68
CA GLU A 545 -23.06 12.72 -3.93
C GLU A 545 -22.59 13.94 -4.73
N VAL A 546 -21.29 14.12 -4.93
CA VAL A 546 -20.75 15.17 -5.82
C VAL A 546 -20.38 14.53 -7.14
N ILE A 547 -20.86 15.09 -8.25
CA ILE A 547 -20.69 14.52 -9.60
C ILE A 547 -20.49 15.63 -10.63
N THR A 548 -19.61 15.41 -11.60
CA THR A 548 -19.40 16.35 -12.71
C THR A 548 -20.17 15.93 -13.95
N GLU A 549 -20.33 16.87 -14.88
CA GLU A 549 -20.65 16.56 -16.26
C GLU A 549 -19.54 15.74 -16.93
N LYS A 550 -19.83 15.25 -18.14
CA LYS A 550 -18.87 14.50 -18.93
C LYS A 550 -17.89 15.46 -19.61
N PHE A 551 -16.60 15.15 -19.57
CA PHE A 551 -15.54 15.88 -20.25
C PHE A 551 -15.00 15.13 -21.47
N GLU A 552 -14.69 15.86 -22.53
CA GLU A 552 -14.11 15.33 -23.77
C GLU A 552 -12.68 15.85 -24.01
N SER A 553 -12.27 16.92 -23.33
CA SER A 553 -10.95 17.54 -23.48
C SER A 553 -10.17 17.64 -22.16
N SER A 554 -8.84 17.79 -22.25
CA SER A 554 -7.97 17.96 -21.08
C SER A 554 -8.18 19.29 -20.35
N GLY A 555 -8.62 20.35 -21.04
CA GLY A 555 -8.93 21.62 -20.37
C GLY A 555 -10.21 21.56 -19.53
N GLU A 556 -11.23 20.81 -19.99
CA GLU A 556 -12.44 20.56 -19.18
C GLU A 556 -12.11 19.76 -17.92
N ILE A 557 -11.18 18.80 -18.02
CA ILE A 557 -10.67 18.03 -16.87
C ILE A 557 -10.12 18.97 -15.80
N ASP A 558 -9.27 19.93 -16.16
CA ASP A 558 -8.66 20.86 -15.19
C ASP A 558 -9.72 21.67 -14.43
N ILE A 559 -10.70 22.23 -15.14
CA ILE A 559 -11.75 23.07 -14.55
C ILE A 559 -12.67 22.23 -13.65
N LEU A 560 -13.14 21.09 -14.15
CA LEU A 560 -14.05 20.22 -13.42
C LEU A 560 -13.38 19.58 -12.23
N PHE A 561 -12.11 19.14 -12.35
CA PHE A 561 -11.37 18.55 -11.24
C PHE A 561 -11.14 19.56 -10.12
N ASN A 562 -10.68 20.78 -10.44
CA ASN A 562 -10.46 21.83 -9.42
C ASN A 562 -11.76 22.21 -8.71
N SER A 563 -12.86 22.34 -9.46
CA SER A 563 -14.17 22.68 -8.89
C SER A 563 -14.75 21.54 -8.06
N PHE A 564 -14.57 20.30 -8.51
CA PHE A 564 -14.95 19.08 -7.81
C PHE A 564 -14.20 18.93 -6.49
N ASP A 565 -12.89 19.14 -6.49
CA ASP A 565 -12.07 19.01 -5.29
C ASP A 565 -12.42 20.11 -4.27
N LEU A 566 -12.55 21.37 -4.71
CA LEU A 566 -12.98 22.50 -3.87
C LEU A 566 -14.31 22.22 -3.18
N VAL A 567 -15.33 21.80 -3.93
CA VAL A 567 -16.67 21.59 -3.39
C VAL A 567 -16.69 20.39 -2.45
N SER A 568 -16.11 19.28 -2.89
CA SER A 568 -16.14 18.05 -2.11
C SER A 568 -15.40 18.19 -0.79
N TYR A 569 -14.23 18.83 -0.77
CA TYR A 569 -13.46 19.05 0.45
C TYR A 569 -14.18 19.96 1.44
N TRP A 570 -14.66 21.13 1.01
CA TRP A 570 -15.25 22.07 1.96
C TRP A 570 -16.59 21.60 2.53
N LEU A 571 -17.38 20.87 1.74
CA LEU A 571 -18.58 20.21 2.23
C LEU A 571 -18.25 19.10 3.23
N GLU A 572 -17.19 18.32 2.98
CA GLU A 572 -16.69 17.34 3.93
C GLU A 572 -16.30 18.00 5.27
N GLN A 573 -15.53 19.09 5.23
CA GLN A 573 -15.10 19.80 6.44
C GLN A 573 -16.28 20.33 7.26
N TYR A 574 -17.29 20.88 6.57
CA TYR A 574 -18.50 21.41 7.22
C TYR A 574 -19.38 20.28 7.79
N PHE A 575 -19.74 19.27 7.00
CA PHE A 575 -20.64 18.19 7.41
C PHE A 575 -19.99 17.07 8.22
N SER A 576 -18.66 17.12 8.42
CA SER A 576 -18.00 16.33 9.47
C SER A 576 -18.37 16.83 10.87
N ILE A 577 -18.88 18.06 10.98
CA ILE A 577 -19.23 18.72 12.24
C ILE A 577 -20.76 18.86 12.35
N ASN A 578 -21.40 19.33 11.29
CA ASN A 578 -22.82 19.64 11.23
C ASN A 578 -23.63 18.45 10.68
N GLU A 579 -24.91 18.38 11.05
CA GLU A 579 -25.83 17.35 10.57
C GLU A 579 -26.49 17.78 9.26
N LEU A 580 -26.83 16.79 8.43
CA LEU A 580 -27.58 16.98 7.19
C LEU A 580 -28.95 16.30 7.32
N SER A 581 -30.04 16.92 6.84
CA SER A 581 -31.38 16.33 6.99
C SER A 581 -31.64 15.15 6.05
N GLU A 582 -31.21 15.25 4.80
CA GLU A 582 -31.45 14.25 3.74
C GLU A 582 -30.25 14.05 2.82
N ASN A 583 -30.33 13.05 1.93
CA ASN A 583 -29.26 12.81 0.96
C ASN A 583 -29.43 13.78 -0.22
N HIS A 584 -28.31 14.32 -0.71
CA HIS A 584 -28.30 15.29 -1.81
C HIS A 584 -27.31 14.89 -2.90
N VAL A 585 -27.55 15.38 -4.12
CA VAL A 585 -26.64 15.31 -5.25
C VAL A 585 -26.21 16.72 -5.63
N ILE A 586 -24.91 16.93 -5.82
CA ILE A 586 -24.33 18.18 -6.32
C ILE A 586 -23.73 17.90 -7.69
N TYR A 587 -24.34 18.48 -8.71
CA TYR A 587 -23.97 18.32 -10.11
C TYR A 587 -23.21 19.55 -10.62
N LEU A 588 -21.97 19.35 -11.06
CA LEU A 588 -21.06 20.40 -11.54
C LEU A 588 -21.02 20.41 -13.06
N ARG A 589 -21.30 21.57 -13.68
CA ARG A 589 -21.21 21.73 -15.14
C ARG A 589 -20.62 23.07 -15.57
N ILE A 590 -19.90 23.08 -16.67
CA ILE A 590 -19.32 24.23 -17.35
C ILE A 590 -20.42 24.90 -18.18
N GLU A 591 -20.58 26.22 -18.04
CA GLU A 591 -21.63 26.97 -18.74
C GLU A 591 -21.16 27.65 -20.04
N GLU A 592 -19.84 27.79 -20.22
CA GLU A 592 -19.24 28.60 -21.29
C GLU A 592 -18.19 27.83 -22.09
N ILE A 593 -17.78 28.38 -23.24
CA ILE A 593 -16.68 27.82 -24.03
C ILE A 593 -15.35 27.87 -23.25
N LEU A 594 -14.53 26.83 -23.44
CA LEU A 594 -13.32 26.58 -22.66
C LEU A 594 -12.32 27.75 -22.70
N GLU A 595 -12.18 28.43 -23.83
CA GLU A 595 -11.22 29.52 -24.02
C GLU A 595 -11.45 30.66 -23.01
N LYS A 596 -12.69 30.95 -22.66
CA LYS A 596 -13.03 32.04 -21.74
C LYS A 596 -12.47 31.83 -20.34
N TYR A 597 -12.37 30.59 -19.86
CA TYR A 597 -11.84 30.28 -18.52
C TYR A 597 -10.36 30.64 -18.37
N TYR A 598 -9.62 30.72 -19.48
CA TYR A 598 -8.19 30.99 -19.50
C TYR A 598 -7.83 32.42 -19.95
N LEU A 599 -8.80 33.24 -20.35
CA LEU A 599 -8.57 34.64 -20.71
C LEU A 599 -8.55 35.48 -19.44
N VAL A 600 -7.38 36.00 -19.07
CA VAL A 600 -7.26 36.98 -17.98
C VAL A 600 -7.76 38.32 -18.52
N ASP A 601 -9.05 38.58 -18.41
CA ASP A 601 -9.60 39.92 -18.68
C ASP A 601 -9.21 40.87 -17.53
N GLU A 602 -8.86 42.11 -17.87
CA GLU A 602 -8.58 43.16 -16.89
C GLU A 602 -9.77 43.27 -15.92
N VAL A 603 -9.47 43.05 -14.63
CA VAL A 603 -10.35 43.05 -13.45
C VAL A 603 -11.72 43.70 -13.70
N ASN A 604 -12.71 42.87 -14.04
CA ASN A 604 -14.10 43.27 -13.88
C ASN A 604 -14.33 43.55 -12.38
N THR A 605 -14.77 44.76 -12.06
CA THR A 605 -14.89 45.25 -10.66
C THR A 605 -16.17 44.76 -9.98
N GLU A 606 -17.14 44.23 -10.72
CA GLU A 606 -18.35 43.63 -10.18
C GLU A 606 -18.10 42.17 -9.75
N GLU A 607 -18.58 41.80 -8.55
CA GLU A 607 -18.51 40.42 -8.07
C GLU A 607 -19.43 39.52 -8.91
N PRO A 608 -18.93 38.44 -9.54
CA PRO A 608 -19.77 37.59 -10.35
C PRO A 608 -20.76 36.83 -9.48
N ALA A 609 -22.03 36.81 -9.89
CA ALA A 609 -23.08 36.08 -9.18
C ALA A 609 -22.86 34.56 -9.31
N ILE A 610 -22.96 33.85 -8.19
CA ILE A 610 -22.87 32.38 -8.16
C ILE A 610 -24.16 31.80 -8.74
N ASN A 611 -24.02 30.96 -9.77
CA ASN A 611 -25.15 30.38 -10.49
C ASN A 611 -25.44 28.96 -9.97
N ILE A 612 -26.23 28.89 -8.89
CA ILE A 612 -26.71 27.63 -8.29
C ILE A 612 -28.22 27.51 -8.50
N SER A 613 -28.68 26.33 -8.90
CA SER A 613 -30.10 25.99 -8.96
C SER A 613 -30.39 24.68 -8.24
N LYS A 614 -31.61 24.52 -7.72
CA LYS A 614 -32.05 23.31 -6.99
C LYS A 614 -33.29 22.72 -7.64
N THR A 615 -33.25 21.42 -7.92
CA THR A 615 -34.38 20.62 -8.37
C THR A 615 -34.49 19.39 -7.46
N GLU A 616 -35.51 19.35 -6.60
CA GLU A 616 -35.64 18.30 -5.56
C GLU A 616 -34.36 18.20 -4.71
N ASN A 617 -33.72 17.02 -4.68
CA ASN A 617 -32.49 16.76 -3.92
C ASN A 617 -31.22 16.98 -4.78
N ILE A 618 -31.36 17.45 -6.01
CA ILE A 618 -30.26 17.73 -6.93
C ILE A 618 -29.99 19.23 -6.96
N ILE A 619 -28.76 19.62 -6.65
CA ILE A 619 -28.25 20.98 -6.75
C ILE A 619 -27.31 21.03 -7.95
N ILE A 620 -27.51 22.00 -8.84
CA ILE A 620 -26.68 22.20 -10.02
C ILE A 620 -25.87 23.47 -9.82
N TRP A 621 -24.55 23.34 -9.85
CA TRP A 621 -23.65 24.49 -9.92
C TRP A 621 -23.17 24.67 -11.37
N ASN A 622 -23.55 25.80 -11.96
CA ASN A 622 -23.05 26.25 -13.25
C ASN A 622 -21.75 27.04 -13.02
N ILE A 623 -20.62 26.42 -13.38
CA ILE A 623 -19.31 27.05 -13.31
C ILE A 623 -19.24 28.01 -14.49
N THR A 624 -18.94 29.29 -14.21
CA THR A 624 -18.75 30.34 -15.22
C THR A 624 -17.30 30.83 -15.17
N SER A 625 -16.80 31.36 -16.28
CA SER A 625 -15.41 31.86 -16.35
C SER A 625 -15.09 32.94 -15.32
N PRO A 626 -15.97 33.92 -15.01
CA PRO A 626 -15.66 34.95 -14.01
C PRO A 626 -15.53 34.39 -12.59
N ILE A 627 -16.38 33.43 -12.21
CA ILE A 627 -16.31 32.79 -10.89
C ILE A 627 -15.01 32.00 -10.75
N TYR A 628 -14.71 31.16 -11.75
CA TYR A 628 -13.52 30.31 -11.74
C TYR A 628 -12.23 31.13 -11.67
N GLN A 629 -12.14 32.21 -12.45
CA GLN A 629 -11.00 33.14 -12.42
C GLN A 629 -10.89 33.87 -11.09
N LYS A 630 -12.02 34.34 -10.51
CA LYS A 630 -12.01 35.03 -9.21
C LYS A 630 -11.49 34.14 -8.09
N ILE A 631 -11.94 32.88 -8.06
CA ILE A 631 -11.45 31.85 -7.14
C ILE A 631 -9.93 31.67 -7.32
N GLY A 632 -9.47 31.51 -8.57
CA GLY A 632 -8.05 31.38 -8.92
C GLY A 632 -7.18 32.56 -8.50
N MET A 633 -7.61 33.80 -8.76
CA MET A 633 -6.83 35.02 -8.49
C MET A 633 -6.88 35.50 -7.03
N ALA A 634 -7.85 35.07 -6.24
CA ALA A 634 -7.98 35.50 -4.85
C ALA A 634 -6.74 35.10 -4.01
N LYS A 635 -6.19 36.04 -3.24
CA LYS A 635 -5.06 35.76 -2.32
C LYS A 635 -5.47 35.03 -1.04
N THR A 636 -6.78 34.92 -0.78
CA THR A 636 -7.35 34.32 0.44
C THR A 636 -8.53 33.42 0.08
N SER A 637 -8.99 32.59 1.02
CA SER A 637 -10.15 31.72 0.84
C SER A 637 -11.50 32.40 1.05
N SER A 638 -11.54 33.74 1.16
CA SER A 638 -12.78 34.49 1.40
C SER A 638 -13.85 34.23 0.33
N TYR A 639 -13.43 34.11 -0.94
CA TYR A 639 -14.36 33.84 -2.04
C TYR A 639 -14.78 32.36 -2.10
N GLU A 640 -13.88 31.42 -1.74
CA GLU A 640 -14.23 30.00 -1.57
C GLU A 640 -15.27 29.85 -0.45
N ARG A 641 -15.09 30.55 0.67
CA ARG A 641 -16.05 30.60 1.78
C ARG A 641 -17.41 31.11 1.33
N LYS A 642 -17.46 32.20 0.55
CA LYS A 642 -18.73 32.75 0.05
C LYS A 642 -19.46 31.72 -0.83
N LEU A 643 -18.76 31.12 -1.79
CA LEU A 643 -19.30 30.06 -2.64
C LEU A 643 -19.86 28.90 -1.84
N ILE A 644 -19.09 28.39 -0.88
CA ILE A 644 -19.48 27.26 -0.05
C ILE A 644 -20.64 27.62 0.89
N SER A 645 -20.68 28.85 1.42
CA SER A 645 -21.81 29.34 2.22
C SER A 645 -23.09 29.33 1.41
N GLU A 646 -23.08 29.88 0.19
CA GLU A 646 -24.24 29.89 -0.68
C GLU A 646 -24.67 28.47 -1.08
N LEU A 647 -23.71 27.58 -1.35
CA LEU A 647 -24.00 26.17 -1.63
C LEU A 647 -24.62 25.47 -0.41
N ILE A 648 -24.09 25.69 0.79
CA ILE A 648 -24.65 25.15 2.03
C ILE A 648 -26.06 25.71 2.25
N ASP A 649 -26.29 27.02 2.09
CA ASP A 649 -27.62 27.63 2.25
C ASP A 649 -28.68 27.04 1.30
N THR A 650 -28.27 26.45 0.17
CA THR A 650 -29.18 25.68 -0.70
C THR A 650 -29.47 24.24 -0.22
N LEU A 651 -28.56 23.66 0.57
CA LEU A 651 -28.70 22.36 1.24
C LEU A 651 -29.48 22.50 2.55
N GLU A 652 -28.99 23.35 3.45
CA GLU A 652 -29.38 23.56 4.85
C GLU A 652 -29.08 25.00 5.28
N THR A 653 -29.60 25.47 6.42
CA THR A 653 -29.18 26.80 6.93
C THR A 653 -27.71 26.76 7.35
N SER A 654 -26.87 27.64 6.77
CA SER A 654 -25.44 27.70 7.11
C SER A 654 -25.21 28.20 8.54
N ASP A 655 -24.29 27.53 9.24
CA ASP A 655 -23.75 27.93 10.53
C ASP A 655 -22.49 28.76 10.30
N LEU A 656 -22.65 30.07 10.38
CA LEU A 656 -21.57 31.03 10.15
C LEU A 656 -20.39 30.84 11.11
N ASP A 657 -20.64 30.44 12.37
CA ASP A 657 -19.57 30.19 13.35
C ASP A 657 -18.71 28.99 12.93
N THR A 658 -19.34 27.95 12.39
CA THR A 658 -18.61 26.80 11.85
C THR A 658 -17.82 27.19 10.60
N LEU A 659 -18.42 27.96 9.68
CA LEU A 659 -17.73 28.49 8.49
C LEU A 659 -16.51 29.33 8.87
N ASP A 660 -16.67 30.27 9.81
CA ASP A 660 -15.57 31.09 10.33
C ASP A 660 -14.46 30.22 10.92
N ARG A 661 -14.80 29.17 11.67
CA ARG A 661 -13.82 28.25 12.25
C ARG A 661 -13.06 27.43 11.21
N ILE A 662 -13.75 26.84 10.22
CA ILE A 662 -13.09 25.94 9.25
C ILE A 662 -12.22 26.71 8.25
N PHE A 663 -12.61 27.93 7.87
CA PHE A 663 -11.84 28.78 6.95
C PHE A 663 -10.73 29.59 7.64
N TYR A 664 -10.71 29.68 8.98
CA TYR A 664 -9.64 30.37 9.70
C TYR A 664 -8.31 29.58 9.71
N PRO A 665 -7.15 30.24 9.49
CA PRO A 665 -7.00 31.60 9.00
C PRO A 665 -7.11 31.69 7.46
N GLU A 666 -7.87 32.67 6.95
CA GLU A 666 -8.25 32.76 5.51
C GLU A 666 -7.08 32.87 4.53
N TYR A 667 -5.93 33.37 4.98
CA TYR A 667 -4.71 33.53 4.17
C TYR A 667 -3.83 32.27 4.10
N LYS A 668 -4.25 31.19 4.78
CA LYS A 668 -3.55 29.90 4.77
C LYS A 668 -4.43 28.73 4.33
N LYS A 669 -5.69 28.92 3.96
CA LYS A 669 -6.60 27.80 3.68
C LYS A 669 -7.30 27.95 2.36
N LYS A 670 -6.53 28.17 1.29
CA LYS A 670 -7.05 28.25 -0.07
C LYS A 670 -6.78 26.94 -0.80
N MET A 671 -7.82 26.34 -1.38
CA MET A 671 -7.69 25.10 -2.14
C MET A 671 -7.23 25.29 -3.58
N THR A 672 -7.70 26.35 -4.22
CA THR A 672 -7.55 26.46 -5.68
C THR A 672 -6.23 27.09 -6.10
N GLY A 673 -5.49 26.34 -6.92
CA GLY A 673 -4.24 26.74 -7.53
C GLY A 673 -4.42 27.20 -8.97
N LEU A 674 -4.79 28.45 -9.18
CA LEU A 674 -4.36 29.20 -10.37
C LEU A 674 -3.67 30.47 -9.91
N LEU A 675 -2.45 30.31 -9.39
CA LEU A 675 -1.46 31.39 -9.48
C LEU A 675 -1.02 31.44 -10.94
N ILE A 676 -1.86 32.03 -11.79
CA ILE A 676 -1.35 32.72 -12.97
C ILE A 676 -0.50 33.83 -12.36
N ASP A 677 0.82 33.63 -12.33
CA ASP A 677 1.72 34.74 -12.05
C ASP A 677 1.45 35.85 -13.06
N ASP A 678 1.82 37.10 -12.75
CA ASP A 678 1.64 38.25 -13.64
C ASP A 678 2.32 38.07 -15.03
N ASN A 679 2.97 36.92 -15.28
CA ASN A 679 3.65 36.53 -16.51
C ASN A 679 3.02 35.33 -17.26
N GLY A 680 1.94 34.71 -16.78
CA GLY A 680 1.19 33.67 -17.48
C GLY A 680 1.98 32.40 -17.87
N LYS A 681 3.08 32.06 -17.18
CA LYS A 681 4.07 31.10 -17.72
C LYS A 681 4.19 29.73 -17.06
N LEU A 682 3.62 29.49 -15.88
CA LEU A 682 3.80 28.20 -15.21
C LEU A 682 2.65 27.22 -15.51
N ARG A 683 2.56 26.80 -16.78
CA ARG A 683 1.81 25.59 -17.11
C ARG A 683 2.68 24.39 -16.74
N VAL A 684 2.20 23.56 -15.82
CA VAL A 684 2.69 22.17 -15.74
C VAL A 684 2.39 21.55 -17.11
N PRO A 685 3.35 20.90 -17.79
CA PRO A 685 3.05 20.16 -19.00
C PRO A 685 1.92 19.16 -18.69
N THR A 686 0.73 19.37 -19.26
CA THR A 686 -0.47 18.57 -18.98
C THR A 686 -0.42 17.18 -19.62
N HIS A 687 0.69 16.79 -20.28
CA HIS A 687 0.74 15.58 -21.08
C HIS A 687 2.03 14.76 -20.86
N GLY A 688 1.86 13.55 -20.33
CA GLY A 688 2.55 12.35 -20.80
C GLY A 688 3.90 11.97 -20.18
N PHE A 689 4.57 12.83 -19.40
CA PHE A 689 5.84 12.48 -18.77
C PHE A 689 5.67 12.11 -17.29
N GLN A 690 5.91 10.85 -16.94
CA GLN A 690 5.90 10.39 -15.54
C GLN A 690 7.19 10.87 -14.85
N LEU A 691 7.05 11.65 -13.78
CA LEU A 691 8.19 12.06 -12.97
C LEU A 691 8.87 10.84 -12.34
N LEU A 692 10.16 10.66 -12.64
CA LEU A 692 10.98 9.61 -12.06
C LEU A 692 11.48 10.02 -10.67
N LYS A 693 11.60 9.06 -9.77
CA LYS A 693 12.12 9.27 -8.41
C LYS A 693 13.42 8.50 -8.23
N ILE A 694 14.30 9.00 -7.36
CA ILE A 694 15.43 8.21 -6.86
C ILE A 694 14.87 6.98 -6.15
N SER A 695 15.28 5.82 -6.61
CA SER A 695 14.79 4.55 -6.12
C SER A 695 15.56 4.11 -4.87
N GLU A 696 14.85 3.82 -3.79
CA GLU A 696 15.45 3.22 -2.59
C GLU A 696 15.97 1.81 -2.85
N TYR A 697 15.31 1.04 -3.73
CA TYR A 697 15.84 -0.23 -4.20
C TYR A 697 17.23 -0.06 -4.86
N GLU A 698 17.36 0.85 -5.84
CA GLU A 698 18.66 1.07 -6.51
C GLU A 698 19.71 1.62 -5.53
N THR A 699 19.31 2.47 -4.59
CA THR A 699 20.19 3.00 -3.56
C THR A 699 20.73 1.87 -2.68
N ASN A 700 19.88 0.97 -2.20
CA ASN A 700 20.28 -0.19 -1.41
C ASN A 700 21.19 -1.13 -2.20
N GLN A 701 20.89 -1.41 -3.48
CA GLN A 701 21.73 -2.22 -4.35
C GLN A 701 23.14 -1.62 -4.51
N LEU A 702 23.24 -0.32 -4.75
CA LEU A 702 24.54 0.37 -4.88
C LEU A 702 25.34 0.36 -3.59
N LEU A 703 24.67 0.48 -2.43
CA LEU A 703 25.31 0.38 -1.14
C LEU A 703 25.83 -1.06 -0.88
N ASP A 704 25.22 -2.09 -1.48
CA ASP A 704 25.64 -3.49 -1.36
C ASP A 704 26.85 -3.77 -2.24
N GLU A 705 26.81 -3.26 -3.47
CA GLU A 705 27.95 -3.25 -4.40
C GLU A 705 29.16 -2.50 -3.81
N LEU A 706 28.91 -1.37 -3.12
CA LEU A 706 29.96 -0.63 -2.42
C LEU A 706 30.59 -1.46 -1.30
N GLY A 707 29.78 -2.19 -0.54
CA GLY A 707 30.24 -3.12 0.49
C GLY A 707 31.18 -4.19 -0.05
N GLU A 708 30.76 -4.85 -1.13
CA GLU A 708 31.57 -5.86 -1.82
C GLU A 708 32.87 -5.28 -2.38
N TYR A 709 32.82 -4.09 -2.96
CA TYR A 709 34.00 -3.38 -3.43
C TYR A 709 34.98 -3.13 -2.28
N LEU A 710 34.52 -2.61 -1.13
CA LEU A 710 35.38 -2.36 0.03
C LEU A 710 35.98 -3.64 0.61
N LYS A 711 35.19 -4.72 0.72
CA LYS A 711 35.66 -6.05 1.13
C LYS A 711 36.78 -6.54 0.19
N GLY A 712 36.58 -6.41 -1.13
CA GLY A 712 37.58 -6.75 -2.15
C GLY A 712 38.83 -5.87 -2.13
N GLN A 713 38.75 -4.65 -1.60
CA GLN A 713 39.88 -3.75 -1.38
C GLN A 713 40.66 -4.03 -0.08
N GLY A 714 40.26 -5.05 0.69
CA GLY A 714 40.95 -5.48 1.90
C GLY A 714 40.57 -4.71 3.17
N TYR A 715 39.45 -3.97 3.17
CA TYR A 715 38.94 -3.37 4.40
C TYR A 715 38.43 -4.45 5.36
N VAL A 716 38.79 -4.32 6.63
CA VAL A 716 38.35 -5.23 7.71
C VAL A 716 37.16 -4.60 8.42
N TYR A 717 36.22 -5.44 8.87
CA TYR A 717 35.09 -4.98 9.67
C TYR A 717 35.55 -4.27 10.95
N GLY A 718 34.87 -3.19 11.30
CA GLY A 718 35.17 -2.36 12.47
C GLY A 718 35.39 -0.89 12.13
N ALA A 719 35.96 -0.17 13.10
CA ALA A 719 36.12 1.28 13.02
C ALA A 719 37.21 1.69 12.03
N ILE A 720 36.86 2.63 11.15
CA ILE A 720 37.78 3.32 10.27
C ILE A 720 38.45 4.44 11.07
N PRO A 721 39.79 4.58 11.02
CA PRO A 721 40.48 5.65 11.74
C PRO A 721 39.96 7.03 11.31
N LYS A 722 39.59 7.88 12.28
CA LYS A 722 38.99 9.20 12.00
C LYS A 722 39.80 10.08 11.04
N LYS A 723 41.13 10.01 11.13
CA LYS A 723 42.06 10.74 10.24
C LYS A 723 41.91 10.36 8.76
N ASP A 724 41.41 9.15 8.48
CA ASP A 724 41.27 8.61 7.13
C ASP A 724 39.86 8.84 6.58
N ASN A 725 38.94 9.42 7.38
CA ASN A 725 37.55 9.65 6.98
C ASN A 725 37.42 10.40 5.64
N LEU A 726 38.20 11.46 5.46
CA LEU A 726 38.21 12.25 4.21
C LEU A 726 38.62 11.41 3.01
N GLN A 727 39.74 10.67 3.13
CA GLN A 727 40.23 9.81 2.07
C GLN A 727 39.26 8.66 1.77
N PHE A 728 38.61 8.13 2.80
CA PHE A 728 37.61 7.08 2.68
C PHE A 728 36.38 7.58 1.90
N CYS A 729 35.83 8.76 2.24
CA CYS A 729 34.74 9.37 1.47
C CYS A 729 35.14 9.61 0.00
N ASN A 730 36.33 10.14 -0.26
CA ASN A 730 36.81 10.35 -1.62
C ASN A 730 36.94 9.04 -2.41
N LYS A 731 37.33 7.93 -1.75
CA LYS A 731 37.39 6.61 -2.38
C LYS A 731 35.99 6.09 -2.76
N ILE A 732 35.00 6.28 -1.89
CA ILE A 732 33.60 5.93 -2.18
C ILE A 732 33.09 6.73 -3.37
N VAL A 733 33.30 8.05 -3.37
CA VAL A 733 32.90 8.93 -4.49
C VAL A 733 33.56 8.46 -5.79
N GLY A 734 34.85 8.14 -5.78
CA GLY A 734 35.55 7.62 -6.95
C GLY A 734 34.97 6.30 -7.48
N PHE A 735 34.60 5.37 -6.58
CA PHE A 735 33.93 4.13 -6.96
C PHE A 735 32.57 4.39 -7.61
N LEU A 736 31.71 5.20 -6.98
CA LEU A 736 30.39 5.53 -7.51
C LEU A 736 30.48 6.25 -8.86
N TYR A 737 31.45 7.16 -9.03
CA TYR A 737 31.69 7.83 -10.31
C TYR A 737 32.12 6.84 -11.41
N SER A 738 32.93 5.82 -11.07
CA SER A 738 33.30 4.78 -12.03
C SER A 738 32.10 3.91 -12.47
N ILE A 739 31.14 3.67 -11.58
CA ILE A 739 29.88 3.00 -11.93
C ILE A 739 29.06 3.90 -12.87
N LEU A 740 28.92 5.20 -12.53
CA LEU A 740 28.21 6.17 -13.36
C LEU A 740 28.80 6.20 -14.78
N GLU A 741 30.12 6.27 -14.90
CA GLU A 741 30.81 6.29 -16.19
C GLU A 741 30.53 5.04 -17.01
N ARG A 742 30.70 3.87 -16.39
CA ARG A 742 30.46 2.57 -17.04
C ARG A 742 29.01 2.43 -17.52
N GLU A 743 28.04 2.78 -16.68
CA GLU A 743 26.62 2.58 -16.97
C GLU A 743 26.06 3.65 -17.91
N ALA A 744 26.45 4.92 -17.77
CA ALA A 744 26.01 5.96 -18.68
C ALA A 744 26.56 5.76 -20.12
N ASN A 745 27.76 5.19 -20.26
CA ASN A 745 28.43 5.09 -21.56
C ASN A 745 27.81 4.07 -22.52
N VAL A 746 26.98 3.13 -22.05
CA VAL A 746 26.34 2.13 -22.93
C VAL A 746 25.11 2.67 -23.65
N PHE A 747 24.57 3.80 -23.19
CA PHE A 747 23.30 4.34 -23.66
C PHE A 747 23.43 5.33 -24.80
N ASN A 748 22.36 5.45 -25.59
CA ASN A 748 22.22 6.47 -26.61
C ASN A 748 22.15 7.88 -25.97
N LYS A 749 23.21 8.68 -26.16
CA LYS A 749 23.33 10.04 -25.59
C LYS A 749 22.13 10.94 -25.91
N ASN A 750 21.68 10.95 -27.16
CA ASN A 750 20.60 11.83 -27.60
C ASN A 750 19.26 11.45 -26.96
N GLN A 751 18.98 10.16 -26.82
CA GLN A 751 17.79 9.69 -26.13
C GLN A 751 17.85 10.03 -24.63
N LEU A 752 18.98 9.76 -23.97
CA LEU A 752 19.18 10.06 -22.56
C LEU A 752 18.99 11.56 -22.27
N LEU A 753 19.59 12.44 -23.07
CA LEU A 753 19.44 13.89 -22.92
C LEU A 753 17.98 14.34 -23.03
N LYS A 754 17.21 13.82 -23.99
CA LYS A 754 15.79 14.16 -24.14
C LYS A 754 14.98 13.76 -22.90
N LEU A 755 15.25 12.59 -22.34
CA LEU A 755 14.56 12.11 -21.14
C LEU A 755 14.93 12.94 -19.90
N LEU A 756 16.20 13.32 -19.74
CA LEU A 756 16.64 14.18 -18.63
C LEU A 756 16.08 15.61 -18.73
N ILE A 757 16.02 16.18 -19.94
CA ILE A 757 15.40 17.49 -20.16
C ILE A 757 13.91 17.44 -19.81
N ALA A 758 13.18 16.44 -20.31
CA ALA A 758 11.77 16.26 -19.99
C ALA A 758 11.52 16.06 -18.48
N GLN A 759 12.42 15.34 -17.79
CA GLN A 759 12.39 15.17 -16.34
C GLN A 759 12.56 16.51 -15.61
N ILE A 760 13.51 17.37 -16.01
CA ILE A 760 13.71 18.69 -15.41
C ILE A 760 12.53 19.62 -15.71
N GLU A 761 12.05 19.65 -16.96
CA GLU A 761 10.89 20.46 -17.37
C GLU A 761 9.60 20.07 -16.61
N THR A 762 9.50 18.81 -16.19
CA THR A 762 8.40 18.32 -15.35
C THR A 762 8.64 18.64 -13.87
N LEU A 763 9.85 18.45 -13.37
CA LEU A 763 10.18 18.61 -11.95
C LEU A 763 10.16 20.07 -11.49
N LEU A 764 10.63 21.00 -12.31
CA LEU A 764 10.68 22.43 -11.96
C LEU A 764 9.29 23.00 -11.60
N PRO A 765 8.24 22.83 -12.42
CA PRO A 765 6.88 23.23 -12.05
C PRO A 765 6.36 22.55 -10.79
N VAL A 766 6.65 21.26 -10.59
CA VAL A 766 6.23 20.50 -9.40
C VAL A 766 6.84 21.09 -8.13
N GLN A 767 8.14 21.39 -8.15
CA GLN A 767 8.84 22.02 -7.04
C GLN A 767 8.26 23.42 -6.75
N LEU A 768 8.14 24.27 -7.76
CA LEU A 768 7.61 25.63 -7.59
C LEU A 768 6.18 25.63 -7.06
N ARG A 769 5.32 24.72 -7.55
CA ARG A 769 3.96 24.54 -7.03
C ARG A 769 4.01 24.11 -5.57
N GLY A 770 4.74 23.04 -5.25
CA GLY A 770 4.83 22.55 -3.88
C GLY A 770 5.34 23.60 -2.90
N GLU A 771 6.33 24.43 -3.29
CA GLU A 771 6.85 25.50 -2.42
C GLU A 771 5.85 26.65 -2.23
N SER A 772 5.11 27.02 -3.29
CA SER A 772 4.12 28.09 -3.23
C SER A 772 2.82 27.67 -2.53
N SER A 773 2.38 26.42 -2.67
CA SER A 773 1.18 25.89 -2.03
C SER A 773 1.42 25.33 -0.63
N TYR A 774 2.68 25.06 -0.23
CA TYR A 774 3.04 24.39 1.03
C TYR A 774 2.24 24.89 2.25
N ASN A 775 2.12 26.20 2.43
CA ASN A 775 1.40 26.79 3.56
C ASN A 775 -0.10 26.49 3.56
N ASN A 776 -0.70 26.44 2.37
CA ASN A 776 -2.09 26.06 2.21
C ASN A 776 -2.26 24.56 2.45
N ASP A 777 -1.41 23.75 1.84
CA ASP A 777 -1.47 22.29 1.92
C ASP A 777 -1.35 21.80 3.37
N ILE A 778 -0.39 22.33 4.16
CA ILE A 778 -0.24 21.96 5.58
C ILE A 778 -1.38 22.47 6.46
N ALA A 779 -2.09 23.52 6.07
CA ALA A 779 -3.17 24.10 6.85
C ALA A 779 -4.53 23.45 6.53
N LEU A 780 -4.69 22.94 5.31
CA LEU A 780 -5.80 22.10 4.88
C LEU A 780 -5.64 20.67 5.42
N SER A 781 -4.43 20.10 5.31
CA SER A 781 -4.10 18.74 5.72
C SER A 781 -2.99 18.71 6.78
N VAL A 782 -3.29 19.19 7.99
CA VAL A 782 -2.31 19.27 9.10
C VAL A 782 -1.66 17.91 9.42
N GLN A 783 -2.43 16.82 9.26
CA GLN A 783 -1.96 15.46 9.50
C GLN A 783 -0.90 15.00 8.49
N GLU A 784 -0.81 15.65 7.33
CA GLU A 784 0.11 15.32 6.23
C GLU A 784 1.33 16.25 6.14
N LYS A 785 1.53 17.13 7.14
CA LYS A 785 2.63 18.10 7.13
C LYS A 785 4.00 17.46 6.86
N ASP A 786 4.29 16.35 7.55
CA ASP A 786 5.58 15.67 7.41
C ASP A 786 5.70 15.05 6.02
N ARG A 787 4.63 14.47 5.48
CA ARG A 787 4.56 13.94 4.12
C ARG A 787 4.83 15.01 3.07
N PHE A 788 4.23 16.20 3.19
CA PHE A 788 4.50 17.31 2.25
C PHE A 788 5.96 17.78 2.34
N PHE A 789 6.51 17.89 3.56
CA PHE A 789 7.88 18.30 3.76
C PHE A 789 8.89 17.28 3.18
N GLU A 790 8.64 15.98 3.41
CA GLU A 790 9.43 14.89 2.83
C GLU A 790 9.35 14.88 1.31
N GLN A 791 8.15 15.05 0.73
CA GLN A 791 7.98 15.12 -0.72
C GLN A 791 8.76 16.30 -1.33
N LEU A 792 8.76 17.48 -0.72
CA LEU A 792 9.58 18.63 -1.16
C LEU A 792 11.10 18.38 -1.03
N ASN A 793 11.52 17.61 -0.04
CA ASN A 793 12.92 17.22 0.11
C ASN A 793 13.32 16.21 -0.98
N GLU A 794 12.47 15.21 -1.24
CA GLU A 794 12.67 14.22 -2.29
C GLU A 794 12.66 14.86 -3.69
N ASP A 795 11.74 15.78 -3.96
CA ASP A 795 11.73 16.50 -5.24
C ASP A 795 13.00 17.35 -5.42
N ASN A 796 13.51 17.95 -4.35
CA ASN A 796 14.81 18.64 -4.39
C ASN A 796 15.98 17.68 -4.60
N ARG A 797 16.00 16.55 -3.91
CA ARG A 797 17.00 15.49 -4.08
C ARG A 797 17.02 15.00 -5.54
N ASN A 798 15.84 14.72 -6.10
CA ASN A 798 15.64 14.35 -7.50
C ASN A 798 16.14 15.45 -8.46
N SER A 799 15.88 16.73 -8.15
CA SER A 799 16.26 17.87 -8.98
C SER A 799 17.77 18.04 -9.09
N ILE A 800 18.45 17.97 -7.95
CA ILE A 800 19.92 18.09 -7.91
C ILE A 800 20.56 16.89 -8.63
N ALA A 801 20.09 15.66 -8.35
CA ALA A 801 20.61 14.47 -9.03
C ALA A 801 20.38 14.51 -10.54
N THR A 802 19.20 14.95 -11.01
CA THR A 802 18.90 15.06 -12.44
C THR A 802 19.77 16.11 -13.12
N LYS A 803 19.97 17.28 -12.49
CA LYS A 803 20.85 18.34 -13.02
C LYS A 803 22.30 17.87 -13.12
N PHE A 804 22.82 17.23 -12.07
CA PHE A 804 24.16 16.66 -12.09
C PHE A 804 24.34 15.62 -13.21
N LEU A 805 23.37 14.71 -13.37
CA LEU A 805 23.40 13.72 -14.45
C LEU A 805 23.34 14.38 -15.83
N LEU A 806 22.50 15.40 -16.02
CA LEU A 806 22.41 16.16 -17.26
C LEU A 806 23.75 16.83 -17.60
N GLU A 807 24.34 17.54 -16.64
CA GLU A 807 25.65 18.19 -16.80
C GLU A 807 26.73 17.17 -17.16
N TYR A 808 26.75 16.03 -16.47
CA TYR A 808 27.67 14.93 -16.76
C TYR A 808 27.50 14.39 -18.19
N VAL A 809 26.27 14.07 -18.61
CA VAL A 809 25.97 13.52 -19.94
C VAL A 809 26.29 14.53 -21.05
N VAL A 810 26.03 15.82 -20.82
CA VAL A 810 26.37 16.90 -21.76
C VAL A 810 27.89 16.98 -21.93
N ALA A 811 28.64 17.04 -20.81
CA ALA A 811 30.08 17.19 -20.80
C ALA A 811 30.85 15.94 -21.25
N SER A 812 30.27 14.75 -21.09
CA SER A 812 30.95 13.48 -21.34
C SER A 812 30.79 12.98 -22.79
N PRO A 813 31.82 12.34 -23.37
CA PRO A 813 31.77 11.74 -24.70
C PRO A 813 31.12 10.34 -24.64
N ILE A 814 29.83 10.28 -24.36
CA ILE A 814 29.06 9.02 -24.35
C ILE A 814 28.87 8.52 -25.79
N THR A 815 29.27 7.26 -26.07
CA THR A 815 29.26 6.66 -27.42
C THR A 815 28.31 5.48 -27.57
N GLY A 816 27.53 5.16 -26.54
CA GLY A 816 26.62 4.02 -26.55
C GLY A 816 25.46 4.13 -27.53
N GLU A 817 24.86 2.98 -27.85
CA GLU A 817 23.71 2.88 -28.77
C GLU A 817 22.47 2.26 -28.11
N GLN A 818 22.58 1.74 -26.88
CA GLN A 818 21.45 1.07 -26.22
C GLN A 818 20.35 2.06 -25.87
N ASN A 819 19.10 1.61 -26.00
CA ASN A 819 17.96 2.40 -25.56
C ASN A 819 17.92 2.48 -24.03
N VAL A 820 17.44 3.62 -23.52
CA VAL A 820 17.31 3.84 -22.07
C VAL A 820 15.87 3.62 -21.63
N GLY A 821 15.67 2.68 -20.71
CA GLY A 821 14.38 2.43 -20.04
C GLY A 821 14.23 3.27 -18.77
N LYS A 822 13.03 3.22 -18.17
CA LYS A 822 12.74 3.93 -16.91
C LYS A 822 13.66 3.47 -15.79
N TRP A 823 13.83 2.16 -15.65
CA TRP A 823 14.60 1.54 -14.58
C TRP A 823 16.05 2.03 -14.61
N GLU A 824 16.66 2.04 -15.78
CA GLU A 824 18.05 2.45 -15.98
C GLU A 824 18.26 3.92 -15.59
N ILE A 825 17.29 4.81 -15.85
CA ILE A 825 17.37 6.21 -15.42
C ILE A 825 17.31 6.32 -13.90
N GLU A 826 16.38 5.62 -13.24
CA GLU A 826 16.29 5.63 -11.77
C GLU A 826 17.58 5.12 -11.12
N ARG A 827 18.26 4.16 -11.75
CA ARG A 827 19.59 3.69 -11.33
C ARG A 827 20.65 4.78 -11.47
N LEU A 828 20.73 5.45 -12.62
CA LEU A 828 21.67 6.58 -12.81
C LEU A 828 21.40 7.71 -11.80
N LEU A 829 20.14 8.02 -11.52
CA LEU A 829 19.76 9.02 -10.52
C LEU A 829 20.16 8.61 -9.09
N ALA A 830 20.00 7.32 -8.73
CA ALA A 830 20.45 6.80 -7.44
C ALA A 830 21.98 6.89 -7.29
N ILE A 831 22.74 6.56 -8.33
CA ILE A 831 24.21 6.74 -8.35
C ILE A 831 24.57 8.21 -8.11
N CYS A 832 23.94 9.13 -8.85
CA CYS A 832 24.18 10.57 -8.73
C CYS A 832 23.84 11.08 -7.32
N SER A 833 22.71 10.65 -6.76
CA SER A 833 22.28 10.97 -5.40
C SER A 833 23.32 10.53 -4.35
N LEU A 834 23.83 9.30 -4.46
CA LEU A 834 24.88 8.80 -3.57
C LEU A 834 26.21 9.54 -3.74
N ILE A 835 26.60 9.88 -4.98
CA ILE A 835 27.80 10.70 -5.24
C ILE A 835 27.70 12.03 -4.50
N ILE A 836 26.58 12.74 -4.66
CA ILE A 836 26.33 14.03 -4.01
C ILE A 836 26.38 13.87 -2.49
N GLU A 837 25.71 12.86 -1.95
CA GLU A 837 25.67 12.60 -0.51
C GLU A 837 27.07 12.32 0.08
N TRP A 838 27.85 11.45 -0.55
CA TRP A 838 29.18 11.10 -0.08
C TRP A 838 30.21 12.21 -0.31
N ALA A 839 30.08 12.99 -1.37
CA ALA A 839 30.87 14.21 -1.59
C ALA A 839 30.58 15.25 -0.50
N HIS A 840 29.31 15.49 -0.19
CA HIS A 840 28.92 16.40 0.88
C HIS A 840 29.42 15.95 2.26
N ARG A 841 29.39 14.63 2.56
CA ARG A 841 30.02 14.08 3.77
C ARG A 841 31.55 14.30 3.77
N SER A 842 32.20 14.20 2.61
CA SER A 842 33.62 14.48 2.46
C SER A 842 33.95 15.92 2.88
N ASP A 843 33.15 16.89 2.44
CA ASP A 843 33.31 18.30 2.81
C ASP A 843 33.11 18.52 4.31
N TYR A 844 32.16 17.83 4.95
CA TYR A 844 31.97 17.92 6.39
C TYR A 844 33.19 17.45 7.20
N PHE A 845 33.90 16.44 6.72
CA PHE A 845 35.16 16.02 7.33
C PHE A 845 36.30 16.98 7.00
N LYS A 846 36.38 17.47 5.75
CA LYS A 846 37.43 18.41 5.32
C LYS A 846 37.42 19.68 6.18
N TYR A 847 36.25 20.29 6.35
CA TYR A 847 36.09 21.57 7.06
C TYR A 847 35.75 21.39 8.56
N ASN A 848 35.91 20.18 9.11
CA ASN A 848 35.69 19.88 10.54
C ASN A 848 34.30 20.27 11.07
N PHE A 849 33.27 20.15 10.24
CA PHE A 849 31.88 20.32 10.67
C PHE A 849 31.42 19.16 11.55
N VAL A 850 31.94 17.95 11.30
CA VAL A 850 31.57 16.70 12.00
C VAL A 850 32.82 15.94 12.45
N ASP A 851 32.79 15.40 13.67
CA ASP A 851 33.85 14.54 14.23
C ASP A 851 33.30 13.16 14.65
N THR A 852 33.00 12.32 13.66
CA THR A 852 32.37 11.00 13.81
C THR A 852 33.27 9.88 13.29
N THR A 853 33.28 8.74 13.96
CA THR A 853 33.93 7.52 13.45
C THR A 853 33.00 6.80 12.48
N MET A 854 33.51 6.43 11.30
CA MET A 854 32.82 5.54 10.36
C MET A 854 33.19 4.08 10.65
N ASN A 855 32.26 3.14 10.45
CA ASN A 855 32.49 1.72 10.66
C ASN A 855 32.16 0.93 9.39
N PHE A 856 32.98 -0.06 9.06
CA PHE A 856 32.61 -1.10 8.09
C PHE A 856 31.93 -2.25 8.83
N LEU A 857 30.67 -2.54 8.51
CA LEU A 857 29.80 -3.43 9.26
C LEU A 857 29.81 -4.85 8.68
N GLN A 858 29.44 -5.86 9.49
CA GLN A 858 29.42 -7.27 9.04
C GLN A 858 28.36 -7.52 7.96
N SER A 859 27.32 -6.70 7.91
CA SER A 859 26.36 -6.64 6.82
C SER A 859 26.92 -6.11 5.49
N ASN A 860 28.23 -5.88 5.40
CA ASN A 860 28.91 -5.20 4.30
C ASN A 860 28.44 -3.76 4.05
N ARG A 861 27.70 -3.14 4.98
CA ARG A 861 27.33 -1.72 4.93
C ARG A 861 28.33 -0.82 5.64
N ILE A 862 28.20 0.48 5.42
CA ILE A 862 28.97 1.51 6.12
C ILE A 862 28.10 2.15 7.22
N GLY A 863 28.48 1.92 8.47
CA GLY A 863 27.85 2.48 9.65
C GLY A 863 28.36 3.89 9.96
N ILE A 864 27.45 4.84 10.11
CA ILE A 864 27.75 6.22 10.49
C ILE A 864 26.74 6.70 11.54
N LYS A 865 27.20 7.49 12.53
CA LYS A 865 26.31 8.16 13.48
C LYS A 865 25.53 9.29 12.80
N LYS A 866 24.38 8.95 12.19
CA LYS A 866 23.50 9.90 11.47
C LYS A 866 23.17 11.16 12.27
N LYS A 867 23.10 11.08 13.61
CA LYS A 867 22.80 12.21 14.50
C LYS A 867 23.81 13.37 14.37
N ASP A 868 25.09 13.06 14.19
CA ASP A 868 26.15 14.08 14.15
C ASP A 868 26.01 14.95 12.89
N PHE A 869 25.61 14.34 11.77
CA PHE A 869 25.30 15.01 10.51
C PHE A 869 23.96 15.76 10.56
N LYS A 870 22.93 15.16 11.16
CA LYS A 870 21.61 15.81 11.35
C LYS A 870 21.72 17.11 12.15
N ASN A 871 22.61 17.18 13.14
CA ASN A 871 22.81 18.40 13.93
C ASN A 871 23.30 19.57 13.06
N VAL A 872 24.25 19.34 12.16
CA VAL A 872 24.73 20.37 11.22
C VAL A 872 23.62 20.77 10.24
N ASN A 873 22.90 19.78 9.70
CA ASN A 873 21.78 20.02 8.79
C ASN A 873 20.56 20.68 9.44
N SER A 874 20.39 20.58 10.76
CA SER A 874 19.21 21.09 11.46
C SER A 874 19.03 22.60 11.28
N ALA A 875 20.11 23.37 11.19
CA ALA A 875 20.06 24.80 10.90
C ALA A 875 19.53 25.07 9.48
N MET A 876 20.05 24.38 8.47
CA MET A 876 19.58 24.51 7.09
C MET A 876 18.13 24.07 6.93
N LEU A 877 17.74 22.98 7.59
CA LEU A 877 16.35 22.48 7.61
C LEU A 877 15.41 23.44 8.34
N ALA A 878 15.84 24.06 9.44
CA ALA A 878 15.04 25.07 10.14
C ALA A 878 14.85 26.32 9.26
N SER A 879 15.91 26.79 8.59
CA SER A 879 15.82 27.91 7.65
C SER A 879 14.90 27.59 6.47
N ARG A 880 14.99 26.39 5.88
CA ARG A 880 14.09 25.93 4.81
C ARG A 880 12.64 25.84 5.27
N ASN A 881 12.40 25.23 6.44
CA ASN A 881 11.06 25.17 7.04
C ASN A 881 10.47 26.55 7.26
N LEU A 882 11.27 27.51 7.72
CA LEU A 882 10.84 28.89 7.92
C LEU A 882 10.57 29.61 6.60
N GLN A 883 11.39 29.39 5.57
CA GLN A 883 11.16 29.92 4.23
C GLN A 883 9.83 29.43 3.67
N LEU A 884 9.56 28.12 3.76
CA LEU A 884 8.33 27.51 3.29
C LEU A 884 7.11 27.97 4.13
N ALA A 885 7.25 28.00 5.46
CA ALA A 885 6.18 28.42 6.39
C ALA A 885 5.76 29.89 6.25
N ASN A 886 6.63 30.71 5.63
CA ASN A 886 6.47 32.15 5.50
C ASN A 886 6.55 32.62 4.04
N SER A 887 6.33 31.74 3.05
CA SER A 887 6.38 32.10 1.62
C SER A 887 5.40 33.22 1.23
N ASN A 888 4.34 33.42 2.02
CA ASN A 888 3.35 34.49 1.84
C ASN A 888 3.64 35.77 2.68
N LEU A 889 4.70 35.79 3.50
CA LEU A 889 5.11 36.98 4.28
C LEU A 889 6.11 37.86 3.50
N PRO A 890 6.21 39.16 3.79
CA PRO A 890 7.23 40.03 3.22
C PRO A 890 8.65 39.49 3.47
N ILE A 891 9.50 39.53 2.43
CA ILE A 891 10.90 39.02 2.41
C ILE A 891 11.74 39.52 3.61
N SER A 892 11.47 40.73 4.09
CA SER A 892 12.19 41.38 5.19
C SER A 892 12.01 40.69 6.56
N GLU A 893 10.84 40.10 6.83
CA GLU A 893 10.62 39.37 8.09
C GLU A 893 11.26 37.99 8.05
N ASN A 894 11.26 37.32 6.89
CA ASN A 894 11.88 36.02 6.67
C ASN A 894 13.42 36.08 6.87
N ARG A 895 14.06 37.16 6.40
CA ARG A 895 15.51 37.42 6.51
C ARG A 895 16.01 37.42 7.96
N ARG A 896 15.30 38.09 8.89
CA ARG A 896 15.70 38.21 10.32
C ARG A 896 15.66 36.90 11.11
N TYR A 897 14.94 35.88 10.62
CA TYR A 897 14.87 34.58 11.28
C TYR A 897 15.95 33.62 10.78
N VAL A 898 16.23 33.60 9.48
CA VAL A 898 17.33 32.82 8.88
C VAL A 898 18.70 33.28 9.42
N GLU A 899 18.89 34.59 9.58
CA GLU A 899 20.11 35.15 10.19
C GLU A 899 20.37 34.64 11.61
N ARG A 900 19.32 34.46 12.43
CA ARG A 900 19.45 33.93 13.80
C ARG A 900 19.89 32.47 13.85
N VAL A 901 19.44 31.66 12.90
CA VAL A 901 19.82 30.24 12.81
C VAL A 901 21.24 30.09 12.28
N ASN A 902 21.62 30.89 11.29
CA ASN A 902 22.97 30.89 10.72
C ASN A 902 24.04 31.39 11.70
N GLN A 903 23.67 32.26 12.65
CA GLN A 903 24.57 32.73 13.72
C GLN A 903 25.14 31.58 14.58
N LEU A 904 24.43 30.46 14.73
CA LEU A 904 24.89 29.29 15.50
C LEU A 904 26.12 28.60 14.88
N PHE A 905 26.32 28.73 13.56
CA PHE A 905 27.41 28.10 12.82
C PHE A 905 28.36 29.10 12.15
N LYS A 906 28.16 30.41 12.37
CA LYS A 906 28.83 31.49 11.67
C LYS A 906 30.36 31.33 11.64
N SER A 907 31.00 31.11 12.78
CA SER A 907 32.46 31.00 12.84
C SER A 907 33.03 29.80 12.08
N LYS A 908 32.32 28.67 12.05
CA LYS A 908 32.73 27.49 11.28
C LYS A 908 32.49 27.69 9.78
N LEU A 909 31.35 28.30 9.41
CA LEU A 909 31.03 28.63 8.03
C LEU A 909 32.02 29.65 7.45
N ASP A 910 32.35 30.71 8.18
CA ASP A 910 33.34 31.70 7.76
C ASP A 910 34.71 31.07 7.54
N SER A 911 35.17 30.22 8.48
CA SER A 911 36.44 29.52 8.33
C SER A 911 36.45 28.62 7.09
N ALA A 912 35.37 27.88 6.85
CA ALA A 912 35.25 26.99 5.69
C ALA A 912 35.19 27.77 4.37
N PHE A 913 34.46 28.88 4.32
CA PHE A 913 34.35 29.75 3.15
C PHE A 913 35.69 30.42 2.80
N VAL A 914 36.44 30.90 3.81
CA VAL A 914 37.77 31.47 3.59
C VAL A 914 38.73 30.41 3.04
N GLU A 915 38.70 29.20 3.59
CA GLU A 915 39.52 28.09 3.10
C GLU A 915 39.17 27.66 1.67
N ALA A 916 37.88 27.63 1.32
CA ALA A 916 37.40 27.14 0.03
C ALA A 916 37.44 28.19 -1.10
N PHE A 917 37.07 29.43 -0.80
CA PHE A 917 36.80 30.48 -1.79
C PHE A 917 37.60 31.77 -1.58
N GLY A 918 38.29 31.92 -0.44
CA GLY A 918 39.11 33.10 -0.15
C GLY A 918 38.35 34.31 0.42
N TYR A 919 37.05 34.18 0.71
CA TYR A 919 36.20 35.17 1.37
C TYR A 919 35.33 34.51 2.43
N SER A 920 34.78 35.26 3.39
CA SER A 920 33.95 34.73 4.48
C SER A 920 32.49 34.49 4.05
N TYR A 921 31.75 33.68 4.81
CA TYR A 921 30.33 33.45 4.56
C TYR A 921 29.52 34.74 4.78
N GLU A 922 29.96 35.58 5.72
CA GLU A 922 29.39 36.93 5.90
C GLU A 922 29.59 37.82 4.67
N GLU A 923 30.80 37.85 4.09
CA GLU A 923 31.09 38.61 2.86
C GLU A 923 30.22 38.13 1.70
N PHE A 924 30.07 36.81 1.54
CA PHE A 924 29.19 36.23 0.55
C PHE A 924 27.74 36.69 0.70
N ASN A 925 27.17 36.59 1.92
CA ASN A 925 25.78 37.00 2.16
C ASN A 925 25.57 38.50 1.97
N LEU A 926 26.56 39.33 2.29
CA LEU A 926 26.49 40.77 2.07
C LEU A 926 26.40 41.09 0.57
N VAL A 927 27.22 40.45 -0.26
CA VAL A 927 27.19 40.64 -1.72
C VAL A 927 25.87 40.15 -2.33
N ILE A 928 25.42 38.94 -1.97
CA ILE A 928 24.14 38.39 -2.46
C ILE A 928 22.96 39.25 -1.99
N GLY A 929 22.94 39.69 -0.74
CA GLY A 929 21.92 40.61 -0.23
C GLY A 929 21.91 41.94 -0.97
N GLY A 930 23.09 42.48 -1.30
CA GLY A 930 23.25 43.67 -2.13
C GLY A 930 22.70 43.49 -3.54
N LEU A 931 22.96 42.36 -4.19
CA LEU A 931 22.40 42.01 -5.51
C LEU A 931 20.87 41.98 -5.50
N ILE A 932 20.28 41.31 -4.51
CA ILE A 932 18.82 41.20 -4.36
C ILE A 932 18.19 42.57 -4.13
N ASP A 933 18.76 43.36 -3.22
CA ASP A 933 18.22 44.67 -2.88
C ASP A 933 18.34 45.66 -4.06
N THR A 934 19.42 45.56 -4.85
CA THR A 934 19.59 46.35 -6.10
C THR A 934 18.53 45.96 -7.13
N HIS A 935 18.25 44.66 -7.28
CA HIS A 935 17.22 44.18 -8.21
C HIS A 935 15.80 44.57 -7.80
N ASN A 936 15.44 44.49 -6.51
CA ASN A 936 14.11 44.85 -6.02
C ASN A 936 13.73 46.33 -6.28
N ASN A 937 14.72 47.19 -6.54
CA ASN A 937 14.51 48.59 -6.92
C ASN A 937 14.26 48.78 -8.42
N LEU A 938 14.23 47.70 -9.22
CA LEU A 938 14.04 47.73 -10.67
C LEU A 938 12.69 47.08 -11.04
N GLU A 939 11.91 47.71 -11.91
CA GLU A 939 10.64 47.16 -12.43
C GLU A 939 10.83 46.05 -13.50
N LYS A 940 12.01 45.43 -13.61
CA LYS A 940 12.34 44.48 -14.69
C LYS A 940 12.71 43.09 -14.16
N ILE A 941 12.15 42.06 -14.78
CA ILE A 941 12.37 40.64 -14.46
C ILE A 941 13.79 40.17 -14.80
N VAL A 942 14.37 40.69 -15.89
CA VAL A 942 15.75 40.41 -16.29
C VAL A 942 16.51 41.72 -16.36
N TRP A 943 17.62 41.78 -15.65
CA TRP A 943 18.51 42.95 -15.60
C TRP A 943 19.87 42.56 -16.15
N ILE A 944 20.37 43.37 -17.09
CA ILE A 944 21.69 43.24 -17.70
C ILE A 944 22.44 44.52 -17.35
N GLU A 945 23.63 44.39 -16.81
CA GLU A 945 24.48 45.49 -16.36
C GLU A 945 25.95 45.14 -16.60
N GLU A 946 26.78 46.16 -16.83
CA GLU A 946 28.24 46.00 -16.86
C GLU A 946 28.76 45.64 -15.47
N GLU A 947 29.73 44.72 -15.39
CA GLU A 947 30.26 44.19 -14.12
C GLU A 947 30.75 45.32 -13.21
N GLU A 948 31.54 46.26 -13.73
CA GLU A 948 32.08 47.38 -12.95
C GLU A 948 30.98 48.27 -12.34
N GLU A 949 29.89 48.48 -13.08
CA GLU A 949 28.78 49.31 -12.66
C GLU A 949 27.90 48.59 -11.64
N LEU A 950 27.70 47.29 -11.80
CA LEU A 950 27.07 46.40 -10.83
C LEU A 950 27.83 46.40 -9.49
N VAL A 951 29.15 46.19 -9.53
CA VAL A 951 30.01 46.23 -8.33
C VAL A 951 29.90 47.58 -7.64
N ARG A 952 29.95 48.69 -8.38
CA ARG A 952 29.81 50.04 -7.83
C ARG A 952 28.46 50.27 -7.15
N LYS A 953 27.37 49.80 -7.76
CA LYS A 953 26.00 49.91 -7.21
C LYS A 953 25.88 49.15 -5.89
N ILE A 954 26.33 47.89 -5.87
CA ILE A 954 26.34 47.05 -4.66
C ILE A 954 27.19 47.69 -3.57
N PHE A 955 28.39 48.17 -3.90
CA PHE A 955 29.30 48.78 -2.93
C PHE A 955 28.73 50.08 -2.32
N ASN A 956 28.11 50.93 -3.14
CA ASN A 956 27.45 52.15 -2.67
C ASN A 956 26.26 51.86 -1.74
N ASP A 957 25.47 50.81 -2.03
CA ASP A 957 24.33 50.43 -1.20
C ASP A 957 24.77 49.73 0.09
N LEU A 958 25.89 49.01 0.08
CA LEU A 958 26.52 48.46 1.29
C LEU A 958 27.11 49.58 2.18
N ASP A 959 27.83 50.56 1.61
CA ASP A 959 28.43 51.67 2.36
C ASP A 959 27.35 52.57 3.03
N LYS A 960 26.16 52.69 2.41
CA LYS A 960 24.98 53.35 3.02
C LYS A 960 24.36 52.61 4.20
N LYS A 961 24.55 51.29 4.32
CA LYS A 961 24.00 50.46 5.41
C LYS A 961 24.97 50.28 6.57
N ILE A 962 26.27 50.44 6.30
CA ILE A 962 27.34 50.34 7.30
C ILE A 962 27.54 51.68 8.05
N ARG A 963 27.13 52.80 7.44
CA ARG A 963 27.02 54.13 8.08
C ARG A 963 25.64 54.34 8.68
#